data_AF-A0A5C3EVP6-F1
#
_entry.id   AF-A0A5C3EVP6-F1
#
_cell.length_a   1.000
_cell.length_b   1.000
_cell.length_c   1.000
_cell.angle_alpha   90.00
_cell.angle_beta   90.00
_cell.angle_gamma   90.00
#
_symmetry.space_group_name_H-M   'P 1'
#
loop_
_entity.id
_entity.type
_entity.pdbx_description
1 polymer ?
#
loop_
_entity_poly.entity_id
_entity_poly.type
_entity_poly.pdbx_seq_one_letter_code
_entity_poly.pdbx_strand_id
1 'polypeptide(L)'
;MSSFAALKQQREARRAPRFAPTAPTAAHPSAGSGDICGAEPTVTTTKTTTTAPTLSEPRTSKSEPAPELPDTGAEAGPSAAAAGPSSWRLAENDSLVVRTVEGKGRGVFWQPTSSQPATCRPGDILLRLRPTTSALATDELAKRCSHCHRAAAAAVDPSYPAHAQQASTSSATSLMRCSACKVVKYCNIDCQRGDWQQHREECKALRSYAKLRAEARSARKQQAREARQQRRAKRAATAGGDGDGDDGEDGEDDGEDGEDDDEMAVDSSSDEQPEGGSDTAPGPAIRAMARLAWARKKAGNSTVREQIDRLQSHKAGMDQGKLQDLAAVSVSLAHFLGASQAVSLEELPSKQRQVLQDLGMGSASSLMDAVCKFATNSFALTDSELNSIGVCLDLTAALLNHSCCPNAALVFPSNGATHDGPKGPDANGPMHLVALRDIQPGDEVHISYIDVSDRFVDRQQALQERYLFQCRCPLCRRTLKQQQSLAVGSVGGAGGDGSAVKMSSKWRDPREAVWCPQKCGGWISRPSTDARDASTPLVCNKCRKAARLDPSVLAEEVRQAAEATREARSLLAEGDAAAAWQACSQLLPALVDQYPPSSQPLFDLMRVAQQALIELGSSSLPAAPGDTRPASQGQDRKLAPREGPSIDTDATAYFFEEATRLGMLIAAGCQASTLGSSAEGGPVYVEGHPARAIALATLGKLSLVEIQQQPVAASSAQPSSTSPSAAQRLVSRPSSIPSILRQPPVIPTDARLAFAKQVLVQALRELEIGFGRRNEGGEAGRSVKRTLEELERESAIVTQALREGGQGSIAA
;
A
#
# COMPACT_ATOMS: atom_id res chain seq x y z
N MET A 1 -20.13 -14.37 -17.65
CA MET A 1 -21.01 -14.20 -16.45
C MET A 1 -20.38 -14.75 -15.16
N SER A 2 -19.73 -15.93 -15.16
CA SER A 2 -19.04 -16.52 -14.00
C SER A 2 -17.84 -15.70 -13.48
N SER A 3 -17.01 -15.14 -14.37
CA SER A 3 -15.88 -14.26 -13.99
C SER A 3 -16.32 -12.98 -13.25
N PHE A 4 -17.58 -12.56 -13.43
CA PHE A 4 -18.14 -11.33 -12.87
C PHE A 4 -18.70 -11.52 -11.47
N ALA A 5 -19.26 -12.70 -11.17
CA ALA A 5 -19.58 -13.10 -9.81
C ALA A 5 -18.30 -13.16 -8.97
N ALA A 6 -17.21 -13.70 -9.51
CA ALA A 6 -15.89 -13.74 -8.85
C ALA A 6 -15.31 -12.33 -8.58
N LEU A 7 -15.47 -11.38 -9.52
CA LEU A 7 -15.03 -9.98 -9.35
C LEU A 7 -15.88 -9.24 -8.31
N LYS A 8 -17.21 -9.40 -8.32
CA LYS A 8 -18.13 -8.80 -7.33
C LYS A 8 -17.88 -9.36 -5.92
N GLN A 9 -17.64 -10.66 -5.81
CA GLN A 9 -17.32 -11.36 -4.56
C GLN A 9 -15.92 -11.07 -4.01
N GLN A 10 -14.90 -10.91 -4.87
CA GLN A 10 -13.57 -10.43 -4.46
C GLN A 10 -13.60 -9.01 -3.89
N ARG A 11 -14.63 -8.20 -4.21
CA ARG A 11 -14.69 -6.76 -3.94
C ARG A 11 -15.52 -6.37 -2.73
N GLU A 12 -16.53 -7.14 -2.35
CA GLU A 12 -17.22 -6.95 -1.06
C GLU A 12 -16.27 -7.19 0.14
N ALA A 13 -15.15 -7.89 -0.08
CA ALA A 13 -14.05 -8.00 0.86
C ALA A 13 -13.15 -6.74 0.98
N ARG A 14 -13.19 -5.80 0.02
CA ARG A 14 -12.19 -4.72 -0.17
C ARG A 14 -12.41 -3.42 0.62
N ARG A 15 -13.43 -3.32 1.47
CA ARG A 15 -13.58 -2.14 2.37
C ARG A 15 -12.56 -2.22 3.51
N ALA A 16 -11.40 -1.58 3.33
CA ALA A 16 -10.39 -1.30 4.36
C ALA A 16 -9.36 -0.22 3.89
N PRO A 17 -9.04 0.81 4.69
CA PRO A 17 -8.00 1.79 4.36
C PRO A 17 -6.59 1.21 4.52
N ARG A 18 -5.69 1.58 3.60
CA ARG A 18 -4.23 1.35 3.78
C ARG A 18 -3.70 2.35 4.81
N PHE A 19 -3.11 1.82 5.89
CA PHE A 19 -2.33 2.61 6.82
C PHE A 19 -1.00 3.03 6.16
N ALA A 20 -0.96 4.25 5.64
CA ALA A 20 0.18 5.12 5.93
C ALA A 20 0.01 5.57 7.40
N PRO A 21 1.08 5.65 8.22
CA PRO A 21 0.98 6.40 9.46
C PRO A 21 0.68 7.86 9.09
N THR A 22 -0.51 8.34 9.47
CA THR A 22 -0.82 9.76 9.50
C THR A 22 0.18 10.43 10.45
N ALA A 23 1.12 11.21 9.91
CA ALA A 23 1.77 12.26 10.68
C ALA A 23 0.76 13.43 10.83
N PRO A 24 0.56 13.99 12.03
CA PRO A 24 -0.24 15.18 12.19
C PRO A 24 0.48 16.39 11.58
N THR A 25 -0.33 17.30 11.06
CA THR A 25 -0.01 18.65 10.60
C THR A 25 0.92 19.40 11.56
N ALA A 26 2.07 19.86 11.05
CA ALA A 26 2.84 20.93 11.67
C ALA A 26 2.75 22.17 10.76
N ALA A 27 2.19 23.25 11.29
CA ALA A 27 2.19 24.56 10.68
C ALA A 27 3.64 25.08 10.53
N HIS A 28 3.93 25.71 9.38
CA HIS A 28 5.17 26.44 9.15
C HIS A 28 5.30 27.62 10.12
N PRO A 29 6.46 27.84 10.76
CA PRO A 29 6.89 29.16 11.15
C PRO A 29 7.64 29.82 9.98
N SER A 30 7.34 31.10 9.79
CA SER A 30 7.92 32.03 8.83
C SER A 30 9.43 32.19 8.98
N ALA A 31 10.09 32.42 7.84
CA ALA A 31 11.50 32.76 7.75
C ALA A 31 11.80 34.11 8.43
N GLY A 32 12.79 34.11 9.31
CA GLY A 32 13.46 35.30 9.84
C GLY A 32 14.92 35.31 9.37
N SER A 33 15.26 36.35 8.63
CA SER A 33 16.58 36.71 8.12
C SER A 33 17.65 36.90 9.20
N GLY A 34 18.90 36.56 8.90
CA GLY A 34 20.06 36.96 9.69
C GLY A 34 21.38 36.54 9.03
N ASP A 35 21.97 37.48 8.28
CA ASP A 35 23.34 37.45 7.79
C ASP A 35 24.37 37.24 8.92
N ILE A 36 25.58 36.77 8.58
CA ILE A 36 26.87 37.47 8.84
C ILE A 36 28.06 36.59 8.36
N CYS A 37 28.73 37.13 7.34
CA CYS A 37 30.17 37.19 7.04
C CYS A 37 31.16 36.08 7.44
N GLY A 38 31.86 35.56 6.42
CA GLY A 38 33.20 36.05 6.08
C GLY A 38 34.41 35.17 6.45
N ALA A 39 35.14 34.69 5.43
CA ALA A 39 36.58 34.93 5.22
C ALA A 39 37.19 33.91 4.22
N GLU A 40 37.66 34.40 3.06
CA GLU A 40 38.79 33.80 2.33
C GLU A 40 40.12 34.22 3.02
N PRO A 41 41.29 33.63 2.68
CA PRO A 41 42.07 34.25 1.59
C PRO A 41 42.97 33.29 0.76
N THR A 42 42.94 33.53 -0.57
CA THR A 42 44.07 33.71 -1.53
C THR A 42 45.17 32.66 -1.85
N VAL A 43 45.24 32.37 -3.17
CA VAL A 43 46.39 32.56 -4.12
C VAL A 43 47.58 31.57 -4.07
N THR A 44 47.88 30.83 -5.17
CA THR A 44 48.95 31.14 -6.19
C THR A 44 49.18 30.05 -7.28
N THR A 45 49.23 30.50 -8.55
CA THR A 45 50.16 30.15 -9.69
C THR A 45 50.29 28.71 -10.23
N THR A 46 49.77 28.41 -11.44
CA THR A 46 50.38 28.40 -12.81
C THR A 46 51.37 27.25 -13.13
N LYS A 47 51.04 26.41 -14.13
CA LYS A 47 51.66 26.38 -15.48
C LYS A 47 51.18 25.20 -16.35
N THR A 48 50.94 25.56 -17.60
CA THR A 48 50.57 24.78 -18.79
C THR A 48 51.77 24.04 -19.40
N THR A 49 51.55 22.87 -20.02
CA THR A 49 52.20 22.52 -21.31
C THR A 49 51.45 21.43 -22.07
N THR A 50 51.39 21.63 -23.38
CA THR A 50 50.64 20.93 -24.44
C THR A 50 51.47 19.82 -25.08
N THR A 51 50.86 18.72 -25.56
CA THR A 51 51.08 18.10 -26.91
C THR A 51 50.27 16.79 -27.08
N ALA A 52 49.78 16.58 -28.31
CA ALA A 52 48.99 15.43 -28.82
C ALA A 52 49.82 14.68 -29.91
N PRO A 53 49.27 13.78 -30.76
CA PRO A 53 48.37 12.62 -30.59
C PRO A 53 48.95 11.32 -31.20
N THR A 54 48.42 10.12 -30.91
CA THR A 54 48.47 8.98 -31.86
C THR A 54 47.41 7.90 -31.60
N LEU A 55 46.91 7.32 -32.69
CA LEU A 55 45.84 6.32 -32.84
C LEU A 55 46.27 4.91 -32.45
N SER A 56 45.40 4.11 -31.80
CA SER A 56 45.21 2.67 -32.08
C SER A 56 44.05 2.03 -31.30
N GLU A 57 43.48 1.01 -31.95
CA GLU A 57 42.25 0.25 -31.68
C GLU A 57 42.38 -0.87 -30.59
N PRO A 58 41.32 -1.63 -30.26
CA PRO A 58 40.95 -1.95 -28.87
C PRO A 58 41.54 -3.27 -28.36
N ARG A 59 41.90 -3.31 -27.07
CA ARG A 59 42.12 -4.54 -26.31
C ARG A 59 41.51 -4.48 -24.91
N THR A 60 40.99 -5.63 -24.52
CA THR A 60 40.39 -6.06 -23.26
C THR A 60 41.30 -5.87 -22.03
N SER A 61 40.76 -5.38 -20.90
CA SER A 61 41.35 -5.55 -19.56
C SER A 61 40.27 -5.32 -18.48
N LYS A 62 40.02 -6.29 -17.59
CA LYS A 62 40.56 -6.39 -16.23
C LYS A 62 40.31 -5.13 -15.39
N SER A 63 39.48 -5.31 -14.36
CA SER A 63 39.15 -4.34 -13.32
C SER A 63 40.29 -4.20 -12.31
N GLU A 64 40.70 -2.96 -12.05
CA GLU A 64 41.55 -2.56 -10.92
C GLU A 64 40.88 -1.40 -10.15
N PRO A 65 41.27 -1.19 -8.87
CA PRO A 65 40.39 -0.68 -7.81
C PRO A 65 40.29 0.85 -7.75
N ALA A 66 39.24 1.31 -7.08
CA ALA A 66 38.91 2.73 -6.89
C ALA A 66 39.90 3.46 -5.95
N PRO A 67 40.15 4.77 -6.15
CA PRO A 67 41.06 5.55 -5.30
C PRO A 67 40.37 6.03 -4.02
N GLU A 68 41.10 5.94 -2.90
CA GLU A 68 40.76 6.51 -1.60
C GLU A 68 40.94 8.04 -1.59
N LEU A 69 40.07 8.74 -0.87
CA LEU A 69 40.17 10.17 -0.53
C LEU A 69 39.76 10.37 0.96
N PRO A 70 40.26 11.43 1.62
CA PRO A 70 40.68 11.37 3.02
C PRO A 70 39.56 11.60 4.05
N ASP A 71 39.80 10.97 5.19
CA ASP A 71 39.05 10.98 6.44
C ASP A 71 39.19 12.31 7.19
N THR A 72 38.07 12.90 7.63
CA THR A 72 38.04 13.99 8.61
C THR A 72 37.25 13.52 9.81
N GLY A 73 37.97 13.29 10.91
CA GLY A 73 37.46 12.67 12.12
C GLY A 73 36.41 13.49 12.87
N ALA A 74 35.51 12.74 13.51
CA ALA A 74 34.75 13.19 14.67
C ALA A 74 34.77 12.05 15.70
N GLU A 75 35.15 12.40 16.93
CA GLU A 75 35.62 11.50 17.97
C GLU A 75 34.59 10.50 18.51
N ALA A 76 35.09 9.31 18.87
CA ALA A 76 34.34 8.21 19.47
C ALA A 76 34.55 8.16 21.00
N GLY A 77 33.46 7.95 21.74
CA GLY A 77 33.41 7.45 23.12
C GLY A 77 32.76 6.07 23.20
N PRO A 78 32.97 5.28 24.28
CA PRO A 78 33.60 3.97 24.15
C PRO A 78 32.67 2.75 23.99
N SER A 79 33.04 1.90 23.02
CA SER A 79 33.24 0.44 23.10
C SER A 79 32.25 -0.42 23.91
N ALA A 80 31.37 -1.12 23.20
CA ALA A 80 30.97 -2.49 23.55
C ALA A 80 31.71 -3.47 22.61
N ALA A 81 32.35 -4.44 23.24
CA ALA A 81 33.43 -5.27 22.70
C ALA A 81 33.08 -6.12 21.47
N ALA A 82 34.14 -6.34 20.67
CA ALA A 82 34.21 -7.12 19.45
C ALA A 82 33.81 -8.60 19.61
N ALA A 83 33.00 -9.07 18.65
CA ALA A 83 33.01 -10.44 18.15
C ALA A 83 33.15 -10.35 16.62
N GLY A 84 34.05 -11.13 16.01
CA GLY A 84 34.26 -11.16 14.55
C GLY A 84 32.97 -11.49 13.77
N PRO A 85 32.96 -11.41 12.42
CA PRO A 85 31.74 -11.55 11.64
C PRO A 85 31.28 -13.01 11.72
N SER A 86 30.42 -13.30 12.69
CA SER A 86 29.74 -14.58 12.79
C SER A 86 28.80 -14.65 11.59
N SER A 87 29.22 -15.33 10.54
CA SER A 87 28.29 -15.75 9.49
C SER A 87 27.59 -17.02 9.97
N TRP A 88 26.26 -17.02 10.02
CA TRP A 88 25.48 -18.23 10.32
C TRP A 88 24.42 -18.46 9.26
N ARG A 89 24.09 -19.74 9.01
CA ARG A 89 23.05 -20.15 8.05
C ARG A 89 21.67 -19.99 8.65
N LEU A 90 20.68 -19.72 7.80
CA LEU A 90 19.27 -19.75 8.19
C LEU A 90 18.80 -21.20 8.28
N ALA A 91 18.11 -21.55 9.36
CA ALA A 91 17.64 -22.92 9.59
C ALA A 91 16.64 -23.38 8.52
N GLU A 92 15.94 -22.43 7.90
CA GLU A 92 14.93 -22.67 6.87
C GLU A 92 15.52 -22.89 5.47
N ASN A 93 16.76 -22.43 5.22
CA ASN A 93 17.46 -22.65 3.96
C ASN A 93 18.98 -22.48 4.14
N ASP A 94 19.72 -23.58 4.02
CA ASP A 94 21.17 -23.58 4.16
C ASP A 94 21.88 -22.72 3.11
N SER A 95 21.26 -22.46 1.95
CA SER A 95 21.83 -21.58 0.92
C SER A 95 21.69 -20.09 1.21
N LEU A 96 21.14 -19.71 2.37
CA LEU A 96 21.09 -18.33 2.82
C LEU A 96 21.91 -18.16 4.10
N VAL A 97 22.79 -17.17 4.08
CA VAL A 97 23.67 -16.84 5.20
C VAL A 97 23.45 -15.41 5.66
N VAL A 98 23.44 -15.21 6.98
CA VAL A 98 23.44 -13.87 7.57
C VAL A 98 24.87 -13.40 7.69
N ARG A 99 25.13 -12.15 7.27
CA ARG A 99 26.44 -11.49 7.41
C ARG A 99 26.25 -10.07 7.92
N THR A 100 27.28 -9.53 8.57
CA THR A 100 27.35 -8.10 8.86
C THR A 100 27.76 -7.35 7.60
N VAL A 101 27.05 -6.27 7.30
CA VAL A 101 27.26 -5.38 6.17
C VAL A 101 27.57 -4.00 6.71
N GLU A 102 28.71 -3.45 6.30
CA GLU A 102 29.17 -2.14 6.72
C GLU A 102 28.11 -1.07 6.42
N GLY A 103 27.78 -0.26 7.43
CA GLY A 103 26.76 0.79 7.35
C GLY A 103 25.31 0.31 7.20
N LYS A 104 25.03 -1.00 7.13
CA LYS A 104 23.66 -1.56 7.04
C LYS A 104 23.30 -2.53 8.16
N GLY A 105 24.24 -2.89 9.03
CA GLY A 105 23.98 -3.85 10.10
C GLY A 105 24.02 -5.29 9.58
N ARG A 106 22.96 -6.07 9.75
CA ARG A 106 22.91 -7.46 9.26
C ARG A 106 22.26 -7.50 7.87
N GLY A 107 22.63 -8.47 7.05
CA GLY A 107 22.02 -8.74 5.75
C GLY A 107 22.03 -10.23 5.43
N VAL A 108 21.16 -10.64 4.51
CA VAL A 108 21.03 -12.04 4.05
C VAL A 108 21.66 -12.17 2.67
N PHE A 109 22.45 -13.21 2.47
CA PHE A 109 23.21 -13.44 1.24
C PHE A 109 22.94 -14.82 0.68
N TRP A 110 22.91 -14.93 -0.65
CA TRP A 110 22.85 -16.22 -1.33
C TRP A 110 24.22 -16.89 -1.33
N GLN A 111 24.31 -18.09 -0.79
CA GLN A 111 25.53 -18.90 -0.77
C GLN A 111 25.15 -20.37 -1.00
N PRO A 112 25.15 -20.84 -2.25
CA PRO A 112 24.64 -22.16 -2.59
C PRO A 112 25.43 -23.27 -1.87
N THR A 113 24.71 -24.32 -1.46
CA THR A 113 25.29 -25.57 -0.97
C THR A 113 25.44 -26.58 -2.13
N SER A 114 26.11 -27.71 -1.89
CA SER A 114 26.29 -28.76 -2.89
C SER A 114 24.97 -29.36 -3.41
N SER A 115 23.85 -29.12 -2.72
CA SER A 115 22.51 -29.63 -3.07
C SER A 115 21.60 -28.60 -3.77
N GLN A 116 22.06 -27.36 -4.00
CA GLN A 116 21.27 -26.28 -4.59
C GLN A 116 21.95 -25.71 -5.85
N PRO A 117 21.19 -25.15 -6.82
CA PRO A 117 21.78 -24.54 -8.01
C PRO A 117 22.68 -23.37 -7.63
N ALA A 118 23.77 -23.17 -8.38
CA ALA A 118 24.71 -22.08 -8.14
C ALA A 118 24.00 -20.71 -8.16
N THR A 119 23.04 -20.53 -9.07
CA THR A 119 22.31 -19.27 -9.27
C THR A 119 20.82 -19.50 -9.05
N CYS A 120 20.16 -18.62 -8.29
CA CYS A 120 18.69 -18.58 -8.25
C CYS A 120 18.14 -17.87 -9.47
N ARG A 121 17.05 -18.38 -10.04
CA ARG A 121 16.37 -17.78 -11.19
C ARG A 121 15.11 -17.02 -10.76
N PRO A 122 14.63 -16.02 -11.53
CA PRO A 122 13.38 -15.31 -11.26
C PRO A 122 12.21 -16.29 -11.13
N GLY A 123 11.46 -16.29 -10.03
CA GLY A 123 10.36 -17.22 -9.73
C GLY A 123 10.73 -18.37 -8.79
N ASP A 124 12.01 -18.50 -8.44
CA ASP A 124 12.44 -19.47 -7.44
C ASP A 124 12.06 -19.00 -6.03
N ILE A 125 11.50 -19.90 -5.24
CA ILE A 125 11.11 -19.63 -3.84
C ILE A 125 12.34 -19.84 -2.97
N LEU A 126 12.89 -18.75 -2.44
CA LEU A 126 14.07 -18.74 -1.59
C LEU A 126 13.74 -19.20 -0.16
N LEU A 127 12.62 -18.73 0.39
CA LEU A 127 12.14 -19.08 1.72
C LEU A 127 10.63 -19.23 1.73
N ARG A 128 10.14 -20.17 2.54
CA ARG A 128 8.73 -20.30 2.90
C ARG A 128 8.62 -20.08 4.40
N LEU A 129 8.05 -18.95 4.77
CA LEU A 129 8.10 -18.36 6.11
C LEU A 129 6.74 -18.44 6.78
N ARG A 130 6.75 -18.76 8.08
CA ARG A 130 5.58 -18.67 8.94
C ARG A 130 5.81 -17.52 9.91
N PRO A 131 5.09 -16.40 9.76
CA PRO A 131 5.28 -15.26 10.65
C PRO A 131 5.18 -15.67 12.11
N THR A 132 6.17 -15.23 12.90
CA THR A 132 6.24 -15.43 14.35
C THR A 132 5.00 -14.88 15.05
N THR A 133 4.45 -13.78 14.53
CA THR A 133 3.14 -13.23 14.94
C THR A 133 2.42 -12.66 13.73
N SER A 134 1.10 -12.72 13.74
CA SER A 134 0.24 -12.03 12.78
C SER A 134 -1.10 -11.68 13.41
N ALA A 135 -1.69 -10.57 12.98
CA ALA A 135 -3.05 -10.17 13.34
C ALA A 135 -3.75 -9.55 12.12
N LEU A 136 -4.98 -10.00 11.86
CA LEU A 136 -5.85 -9.40 10.84
C LEU A 136 -6.16 -7.93 11.19
N ALA A 137 -6.47 -7.12 10.19
CA ALA A 137 -7.08 -5.82 10.40
C ALA A 137 -8.46 -5.97 11.08
N THR A 138 -8.92 -4.93 11.78
CA THR A 138 -10.13 -5.03 12.63
C THR A 138 -11.39 -5.28 11.81
N ASP A 139 -11.52 -4.61 10.66
CA ASP A 139 -12.54 -4.79 9.64
C ASP A 139 -12.49 -6.17 8.95
N GLU A 140 -11.33 -6.81 8.90
CA GLU A 140 -11.15 -8.13 8.32
C GLU A 140 -11.52 -9.28 9.28
N LEU A 141 -11.66 -9.04 10.58
CA LEU A 141 -11.98 -10.08 11.58
C LEU A 141 -13.31 -10.78 11.34
N ALA A 142 -14.28 -10.05 10.80
CA ALA A 142 -15.60 -10.60 10.50
C ALA A 142 -15.60 -11.44 9.23
N LYS A 143 -14.67 -11.14 8.30
CA LYS A 143 -14.61 -11.64 6.92
C LYS A 143 -13.61 -12.77 6.74
N ARG A 144 -12.60 -12.88 7.61
CA ARG A 144 -11.48 -13.82 7.44
C ARG A 144 -11.25 -14.68 8.68
N CYS A 145 -10.74 -15.89 8.46
CA CYS A 145 -10.31 -16.76 9.54
C CYS A 145 -9.07 -16.17 10.24
N SER A 146 -9.07 -16.08 11.57
CA SER A 146 -7.92 -15.53 12.33
C SER A 146 -6.69 -16.44 12.34
N HIS A 147 -6.82 -17.72 11.98
CA HIS A 147 -5.69 -18.65 11.91
C HIS A 147 -5.06 -18.70 10.52
N CYS A 148 -5.90 -18.97 9.51
CA CYS A 148 -5.45 -19.16 8.15
C CYS A 148 -5.69 -17.94 7.27
N HIS A 149 -6.29 -16.85 7.74
CA HIS A 149 -6.51 -15.61 6.95
C HIS A 149 -7.36 -15.76 5.67
N ARG A 150 -7.83 -16.97 5.36
CA ARG A 150 -8.77 -17.22 4.25
C ARG A 150 -10.04 -16.41 4.51
N ALA A 151 -10.50 -15.72 3.48
CA ALA A 151 -11.84 -15.13 3.48
C ALA A 151 -12.88 -16.23 3.67
N ALA A 152 -13.94 -15.93 4.42
CA ALA A 152 -15.18 -16.66 4.34
C ALA A 152 -15.57 -16.68 2.86
N ALA A 153 -15.75 -17.86 2.26
CA ALA A 153 -16.12 -17.97 0.86
C ALA A 153 -17.33 -17.08 0.63
N ALA A 154 -17.16 -16.04 -0.19
CA ALA A 154 -18.29 -15.47 -0.90
C ALA A 154 -18.95 -16.63 -1.70
N ALA A 155 -20.27 -16.63 -1.77
CA ALA A 155 -21.08 -17.74 -2.24
C ALA A 155 -20.47 -18.52 -3.42
N VAL A 156 -20.51 -19.83 -3.34
CA VAL A 156 -20.11 -20.78 -4.39
C VAL A 156 -20.57 -20.29 -5.78
N ASP A 157 -19.65 -20.29 -6.74
CA ASP A 157 -19.91 -20.04 -8.16
C ASP A 157 -20.92 -21.09 -8.71
N PRO A 158 -22.09 -20.68 -9.24
CA PRO A 158 -23.08 -21.59 -9.81
C PRO A 158 -22.61 -22.34 -11.07
N SER A 159 -21.46 -21.98 -11.66
CA SER A 159 -20.96 -22.57 -12.92
C SER A 159 -20.09 -23.84 -12.73
N TYR A 160 -19.96 -24.36 -11.51
CA TYR A 160 -19.26 -25.62 -11.25
C TYR A 160 -20.13 -26.85 -11.60
N PRO A 161 -19.64 -27.81 -12.41
CA PRO A 161 -20.33 -29.09 -12.61
C PRO A 161 -20.27 -29.95 -11.33
N ALA A 162 -21.44 -30.46 -10.92
CA ALA A 162 -21.69 -31.16 -9.65
C ALA A 162 -20.80 -32.40 -9.39
N HIS A 163 -20.15 -32.96 -10.42
CA HIS A 163 -19.31 -34.16 -10.27
C HIS A 163 -17.89 -33.88 -9.77
N ALA A 164 -17.38 -32.65 -9.87
CA ALA A 164 -16.06 -32.27 -9.33
C ALA A 164 -16.08 -31.92 -7.84
N GLN A 165 -17.26 -31.94 -7.20
CA GLN A 165 -17.48 -31.56 -5.80
C GLN A 165 -17.24 -32.70 -4.79
N GLN A 166 -16.81 -33.88 -5.24
CA GLN A 166 -16.70 -35.06 -4.37
C GLN A 166 -15.39 -35.17 -3.55
N ALA A 167 -14.52 -34.15 -3.54
CA ALA A 167 -13.29 -34.17 -2.72
C ALA A 167 -13.21 -33.12 -1.60
N SER A 168 -14.26 -32.32 -1.35
CA SER A 168 -14.27 -31.41 -0.19
C SER A 168 -15.69 -31.13 0.31
N THR A 169 -16.32 -32.15 0.88
CA THR A 169 -17.55 -32.01 1.65
C THR A 169 -17.28 -31.34 3.00
N SER A 170 -17.53 -30.04 3.10
CA SER A 170 -18.09 -29.44 4.32
C SER A 170 -18.73 -28.09 4.01
N SER A 171 -20.06 -28.09 3.98
CA SER A 171 -20.95 -26.94 3.90
C SER A 171 -20.83 -26.01 5.12
N ALA A 172 -19.95 -25.01 5.09
CA ALA A 172 -20.00 -23.90 6.05
C ALA A 172 -19.51 -22.59 5.43
N THR A 173 -20.44 -21.80 4.88
CA THR A 173 -20.25 -20.39 4.46
C THR A 173 -20.07 -19.43 5.63
N SER A 174 -20.25 -19.90 6.87
CA SER A 174 -20.19 -19.10 8.10
C SER A 174 -18.94 -19.44 8.91
N LEU A 175 -18.09 -18.44 9.16
CA LEU A 175 -16.95 -18.60 10.07
C LEU A 175 -17.46 -18.75 11.52
N MET A 176 -16.94 -19.76 12.23
CA MET A 176 -17.26 -20.00 13.63
C MET A 176 -16.56 -18.97 14.52
N ARG A 177 -17.33 -18.20 15.28
CA ARG A 177 -16.79 -17.24 16.27
C ARG A 177 -16.19 -17.98 17.47
N CYS A 178 -15.10 -17.46 18.02
CA CYS A 178 -14.61 -17.90 19.33
C CYS A 178 -15.70 -17.67 20.39
N SER A 179 -16.13 -18.71 21.08
CA SER A 179 -17.21 -18.63 22.08
C SER A 179 -16.86 -17.76 23.29
N ALA A 180 -15.57 -17.66 23.63
CA ALA A 180 -15.09 -16.95 24.81
C ALA A 180 -14.94 -15.43 24.57
N CYS A 181 -14.17 -15.00 23.57
CA CYS A 181 -13.98 -13.57 23.30
C CYS A 181 -15.03 -12.99 22.35
N LYS A 182 -15.67 -13.81 21.50
CA LYS A 182 -16.64 -13.41 20.46
C LYS A 182 -16.09 -12.44 19.39
N VAL A 183 -14.79 -12.15 19.39
CA VAL A 183 -14.14 -11.22 18.45
C VAL A 183 -13.60 -11.93 17.21
N VAL A 184 -12.74 -12.93 17.38
CA VAL A 184 -12.09 -13.63 16.25
C VAL A 184 -12.98 -14.76 15.73
N LYS A 185 -12.85 -15.07 14.43
CA LYS A 185 -13.59 -16.14 13.76
C LYS A 185 -12.66 -17.15 13.07
N TYR A 186 -13.15 -18.37 12.85
CA TYR A 186 -12.39 -19.49 12.29
C TYR A 186 -13.18 -20.26 11.24
N CYS A 187 -12.48 -20.87 10.27
CA CYS A 187 -13.12 -21.78 9.31
C CYS A 187 -13.79 -22.97 10.01
N ASN A 188 -13.06 -23.59 10.94
CA ASN A 188 -13.45 -24.80 11.65
C ASN A 188 -12.68 -24.92 12.98
N ILE A 189 -12.93 -25.99 13.73
CA ILE A 189 -12.31 -26.26 15.03
C ILE A 189 -10.79 -26.47 14.91
N ASP A 190 -10.29 -26.94 13.78
CA ASP A 190 -8.86 -27.15 13.56
C ASP A 190 -8.12 -25.82 13.46
N CYS A 191 -8.66 -24.86 12.71
CA CYS A 191 -8.16 -23.48 12.69
C CYS A 191 -8.19 -22.85 14.10
N GLN A 192 -9.25 -23.07 14.87
CA GLN A 192 -9.32 -22.57 16.24
C GLN A 192 -8.24 -23.18 17.15
N ARG A 193 -8.03 -24.50 17.06
CA ARG A 193 -6.97 -25.21 17.81
C ARG A 193 -5.57 -24.77 17.39
N GLY A 194 -5.35 -24.58 16.09
CA GLY A 194 -4.09 -24.10 15.52
C GLY A 194 -3.71 -22.70 16.01
N ASP A 195 -4.68 -21.78 16.08
CA ASP A 195 -4.45 -20.41 16.56
C ASP A 195 -4.35 -20.32 18.09
N TRP A 196 -4.80 -21.33 18.84
CA TRP A 196 -4.85 -21.28 20.30
C TRP A 196 -3.49 -20.97 20.96
N GLN A 197 -2.38 -21.35 20.31
CA GLN A 197 -1.04 -21.04 20.80
C GLN A 197 -0.75 -19.53 20.85
N GLN A 198 -1.35 -18.74 19.96
CA GLN A 198 -1.24 -17.28 19.93
C GLN A 198 -2.48 -16.61 20.55
N HIS A 199 -3.66 -17.19 20.34
CA HIS A 199 -4.93 -16.60 20.76
C HIS A 199 -5.24 -16.78 22.25
N ARG A 200 -4.71 -17.78 22.97
CA ARG A 200 -5.13 -18.05 24.36
C ARG A 200 -5.06 -16.85 25.29
N GLU A 201 -3.93 -16.14 25.30
CA GLU A 201 -3.74 -14.95 26.16
C GLU A 201 -4.48 -13.73 25.58
N GLU A 202 -4.49 -13.60 24.26
CA GLU A 202 -5.24 -12.58 23.55
C GLU A 202 -6.75 -12.69 23.80
N CYS A 203 -7.30 -13.91 23.89
CA CYS A 203 -8.70 -14.20 24.13
C CYS A 203 -9.14 -13.65 25.48
N LYS A 204 -8.30 -13.79 26.51
CA LYS A 204 -8.55 -13.22 27.84
C LYS A 204 -8.55 -11.70 27.76
N ALA A 205 -7.54 -11.13 27.10
CA ALA A 205 -7.41 -9.69 26.92
C ALA A 205 -8.61 -9.10 26.16
N LEU A 206 -8.98 -9.66 25.01
CA LEU A 206 -10.13 -9.22 24.21
C LEU A 206 -11.44 -9.27 24.98
N ARG A 207 -11.66 -10.33 25.77
CA ARG A 207 -12.87 -10.48 26.60
C ARG A 207 -13.01 -9.35 27.62
N SER A 208 -11.92 -8.94 28.26
CA SER A 208 -11.95 -7.86 29.26
C SER A 208 -11.85 -6.47 28.62
N TYR A 209 -11.15 -6.33 27.50
CA TYR A 209 -10.79 -5.04 26.91
C TYR A 209 -12.00 -4.19 26.53
N ALA A 210 -13.03 -4.80 25.92
CA ALA A 210 -14.26 -4.09 25.55
C ALA A 210 -14.98 -3.53 26.78
N LYS A 211 -15.06 -4.32 27.85
CA LYS A 211 -15.65 -3.91 29.15
C LYS A 211 -14.86 -2.75 29.76
N LEU A 212 -13.53 -2.90 29.85
CA LEU A 212 -12.65 -1.86 30.42
C LEU A 212 -12.70 -0.55 29.63
N ARG A 213 -12.78 -0.61 28.29
CA ARG A 213 -12.98 0.60 27.47
C ARG A 213 -14.33 1.24 27.70
N ALA A 214 -15.39 0.46 27.82
CA ALA A 214 -16.73 0.99 28.11
C ALA A 214 -16.76 1.69 29.48
N GLU A 215 -16.22 1.05 30.52
CA GLU A 215 -16.07 1.65 31.85
C GLU A 215 -15.25 2.94 31.79
N ALA A 216 -14.13 2.96 31.04
CA ALA A 216 -13.27 4.14 30.94
C ALA A 216 -13.97 5.31 30.25
N ARG A 217 -14.77 5.02 29.21
CA ARG A 217 -15.60 6.04 28.54
C ARG A 217 -16.65 6.59 29.49
N SER A 218 -17.36 5.74 30.23
CA SER A 218 -18.35 6.17 31.21
C SER A 218 -17.73 7.01 32.34
N ALA A 219 -16.57 6.60 32.86
CA ALA A 219 -15.85 7.34 33.89
C ALA A 219 -15.41 8.74 33.39
N ARG A 220 -14.90 8.84 32.16
CA ARG A 220 -14.54 10.14 31.54
C ARG A 220 -15.75 11.05 31.35
N LYS A 221 -16.89 10.50 30.89
CA LYS A 221 -18.15 11.25 30.77
C LYS A 221 -18.61 11.78 32.13
N GLN A 222 -18.50 10.97 33.18
CA GLN A 222 -18.85 11.37 34.55
C GLN A 222 -17.93 12.48 35.07
N GLN A 223 -16.61 12.32 34.93
CA GLN A 223 -15.63 13.34 35.33
C GLN A 223 -15.85 14.67 34.59
N ALA A 224 -16.18 14.62 33.29
CA ALA A 224 -16.50 15.82 32.52
C ALA A 224 -17.78 16.51 33.03
N ARG A 225 -18.81 15.75 33.40
CA ARG A 225 -20.04 16.29 34.02
C ARG A 225 -19.76 16.95 35.37
N GLU A 226 -18.99 16.29 36.23
CA GLU A 226 -18.60 16.82 37.54
C GLU A 226 -17.76 18.09 37.40
N ALA A 227 -16.80 18.13 36.46
CA ALA A 227 -16.01 19.32 36.18
C ALA A 227 -16.87 20.50 35.68
N ARG A 228 -17.88 20.24 34.84
CA ARG A 228 -18.85 21.26 34.39
C ARG A 228 -19.70 21.77 35.56
N GLN A 229 -20.18 20.89 36.42
CA GLN A 229 -20.94 21.27 37.63
C GLN A 229 -20.10 22.12 38.58
N GLN A 230 -18.83 21.76 38.80
CA GLN A 230 -17.90 22.55 39.62
C GLN A 230 -17.64 23.93 39.03
N ARG A 231 -17.46 24.04 37.70
CA ARG A 231 -17.30 25.34 37.02
C ARG A 231 -18.56 26.21 37.16
N ARG A 232 -19.75 25.63 37.01
CA ARG A 232 -21.02 26.34 37.17
C ARG A 232 -21.23 26.81 38.61
N ALA A 233 -20.93 25.95 39.59
CA ALA A 233 -21.00 26.30 41.01
C ALA A 233 -20.00 27.42 41.37
N LYS A 234 -18.78 27.38 40.82
CA LYS A 234 -17.77 28.42 41.02
C LYS A 234 -18.21 29.77 40.43
N ARG A 235 -18.79 29.78 39.21
CA ARG A 235 -19.35 31.00 38.60
C ARG A 235 -20.51 31.57 39.41
N ALA A 236 -21.40 30.72 39.92
CA ALA A 236 -22.50 31.15 40.79
C ALA A 236 -22.01 31.74 42.12
N ALA A 237 -20.94 31.20 42.70
CA ALA A 237 -20.35 31.71 43.94
C ALA A 237 -19.61 33.04 43.76
N THR A 238 -19.05 33.32 42.59
CA THR A 238 -18.38 34.61 42.29
C THR A 238 -19.33 35.72 41.86
N ALA A 239 -20.56 35.39 41.45
CA ALA A 239 -21.59 36.37 41.08
C ALA A 239 -22.38 36.92 42.29
N GLY A 240 -22.14 36.40 43.49
CA GLY A 240 -22.85 36.76 44.72
C GLY A 240 -22.14 37.80 45.61
N GLY A 241 -21.16 38.52 45.09
CA GLY A 241 -20.39 39.52 45.85
C GLY A 241 -20.03 40.70 44.98
N ASP A 242 -21.01 41.59 44.76
CA ASP A 242 -20.87 43.05 44.85
C ASP A 242 -22.21 43.66 44.42
N GLY A 243 -22.93 44.15 45.42
CA GLY A 243 -24.23 44.79 45.27
C GLY A 243 -24.50 45.64 46.49
N ASP A 244 -23.75 46.72 46.64
CA ASP A 244 -24.20 47.91 47.37
C ASP A 244 -23.52 49.19 46.84
N GLY A 245 -24.30 49.99 46.10
CA GLY A 245 -24.22 51.45 45.96
C GLY A 245 -23.15 52.09 45.06
N ASP A 246 -23.55 52.66 43.92
CA ASP A 246 -23.51 54.12 43.72
C ASP A 246 -24.30 54.54 42.46
N ASP A 247 -25.03 55.64 42.58
CA ASP A 247 -25.91 56.25 41.57
C ASP A 247 -25.09 57.04 40.52
N GLY A 248 -25.45 57.00 39.23
CA GLY A 248 -24.92 57.97 38.26
C GLY A 248 -25.07 57.66 36.77
N GLU A 249 -26.15 58.20 36.18
CA GLU A 249 -26.29 58.83 34.84
C GLU A 249 -25.93 58.05 33.54
N ASP A 250 -26.99 57.85 32.75
CA ASP A 250 -27.13 58.09 31.31
C ASP A 250 -26.08 57.53 30.33
N GLY A 251 -26.49 56.47 29.63
CA GLY A 251 -25.89 56.02 28.38
C GLY A 251 -26.79 55.02 27.67
N GLU A 252 -27.64 55.49 26.75
CA GLU A 252 -28.32 54.67 25.75
C GLU A 252 -27.27 53.96 24.89
N ASP A 253 -27.22 52.63 24.92
CA ASP A 253 -26.58 51.81 23.89
C ASP A 253 -27.35 50.49 23.74
N ASP A 254 -27.85 50.26 22.53
CA ASP A 254 -28.74 49.17 22.15
C ASP A 254 -27.99 47.83 22.14
N GLY A 255 -28.20 47.01 23.18
CA GLY A 255 -27.69 45.64 23.26
C GLY A 255 -28.68 44.61 22.70
N GLU A 256 -28.49 44.21 21.43
CA GLU A 256 -29.01 42.96 20.90
C GLU A 256 -28.14 41.78 21.38
N ASP A 257 -28.74 40.91 22.21
CA ASP A 257 -28.61 39.45 22.23
C ASP A 257 -27.23 38.83 21.95
N GLY A 258 -26.35 38.89 22.95
CA GLY A 258 -25.20 38.00 23.06
C GLY A 258 -25.61 36.64 23.64
N GLU A 259 -26.22 35.77 22.84
CA GLU A 259 -26.25 34.34 23.12
C GLU A 259 -24.82 33.80 22.96
N ASP A 260 -24.21 33.38 24.08
CA ASP A 260 -22.90 32.75 24.14
C ASP A 260 -22.88 31.45 23.31
N ASP A 261 -22.52 31.58 22.04
CA ASP A 261 -22.04 30.53 21.15
C ASP A 261 -20.72 29.94 21.69
N ASP A 262 -20.82 29.03 22.66
CA ASP A 262 -19.75 28.09 22.99
C ASP A 262 -20.30 26.65 22.92
N GLU A 263 -21.02 26.39 21.83
CA GLU A 263 -21.50 25.07 21.42
C GLU A 263 -20.38 24.29 20.70
N MET A 264 -19.29 23.98 21.41
CA MET A 264 -18.40 22.91 20.97
C MET A 264 -19.07 21.56 21.27
N ALA A 265 -19.86 21.12 20.28
CA ALA A 265 -20.50 19.83 20.17
C ALA A 265 -19.57 18.69 20.61
N VAL A 266 -19.80 18.15 21.80
CA VAL A 266 -19.36 16.79 22.13
C VAL A 266 -20.40 15.88 21.49
N ASP A 267 -20.10 15.46 20.26
CA ASP A 267 -20.84 14.48 19.46
C ASP A 267 -21.66 13.51 20.33
N SER A 268 -22.96 13.78 20.37
CA SER A 268 -24.00 13.04 21.08
C SER A 268 -24.72 12.07 20.13
N SER A 269 -24.05 11.57 19.09
CA SER A 269 -24.63 10.54 18.22
C SER A 269 -24.50 9.13 18.80
N SER A 270 -25.68 8.51 18.99
CA SER A 270 -25.96 7.07 19.21
C SER A 270 -25.61 6.44 20.57
N ASP A 271 -26.55 6.56 21.52
CA ASP A 271 -26.77 5.60 22.62
C ASP A 271 -27.55 4.36 22.13
N GLU A 272 -27.20 3.86 20.94
CA GLU A 272 -27.58 2.50 20.53
C GLU A 272 -26.37 1.59 20.79
N GLN A 273 -26.55 0.55 21.62
CA GLN A 273 -25.54 -0.49 21.72
C GLN A 273 -25.28 -1.05 20.32
N PRO A 274 -24.05 -0.97 19.76
CA PRO A 274 -23.78 -1.56 18.48
C PRO A 274 -23.74 -3.07 18.68
N GLU A 275 -24.82 -3.75 18.34
CA GLU A 275 -24.77 -5.17 18.03
C GLU A 275 -23.95 -5.36 16.74
N GLY A 276 -22.62 -5.35 16.88
CA GLY A 276 -21.70 -5.78 15.82
C GLY A 276 -20.47 -4.91 15.59
N GLY A 277 -19.31 -5.40 16.03
CA GLY A 277 -18.24 -5.64 15.05
C GLY A 277 -16.90 -4.90 15.20
N SER A 278 -16.85 -3.56 15.17
CA SER A 278 -15.56 -2.86 14.93
C SER A 278 -14.96 -2.14 16.14
N ASP A 279 -15.77 -1.64 17.08
CA ASP A 279 -15.31 -0.70 18.12
C ASP A 279 -14.81 -1.38 19.43
N THR A 280 -14.71 -2.72 19.42
CA THR A 280 -14.43 -3.53 20.63
C THR A 280 -13.02 -4.11 20.69
N ALA A 281 -12.32 -4.22 19.56
CA ALA A 281 -10.98 -4.81 19.49
C ALA A 281 -9.92 -3.72 19.24
N PRO A 282 -8.74 -3.81 19.88
CA PRO A 282 -7.65 -2.90 19.55
C PRO A 282 -7.12 -3.18 18.15
N GLY A 283 -6.48 -2.17 17.56
CA GLY A 283 -5.92 -2.26 16.21
C GLY A 283 -4.94 -3.43 16.01
N PRO A 284 -4.73 -3.87 14.76
CA PRO A 284 -3.92 -5.04 14.42
C PRO A 284 -2.50 -5.00 15.01
N ALA A 285 -1.84 -3.84 14.99
CA ALA A 285 -0.49 -3.68 15.54
C ALA A 285 -0.42 -3.97 17.04
N ILE A 286 -1.38 -3.47 17.82
CA ILE A 286 -1.46 -3.73 19.26
C ILE A 286 -1.64 -5.22 19.53
N ARG A 287 -2.52 -5.88 18.78
CA ARG A 287 -2.77 -7.33 18.90
C ARG A 287 -1.54 -8.15 18.53
N ALA A 288 -0.89 -7.84 17.41
CA ALA A 288 0.31 -8.53 16.96
C ALA A 288 1.49 -8.35 17.92
N MET A 289 1.69 -7.14 18.48
CA MET A 289 2.69 -6.88 19.52
C MET A 289 2.40 -7.64 20.81
N ALA A 290 1.14 -7.71 21.24
CA ALA A 290 0.75 -8.47 22.41
C ALA A 290 1.00 -9.98 22.21
N ARG A 291 0.60 -10.52 21.04
CA ARG A 291 0.93 -11.89 20.61
C ARG A 291 2.44 -12.15 20.64
N LEU A 292 3.25 -11.21 20.14
CA LEU A 292 4.71 -11.30 20.18
C LEU A 292 5.27 -11.30 21.60
N ALA A 293 4.76 -10.44 22.49
CA ALA A 293 5.21 -10.36 23.88
C ALA A 293 4.92 -11.68 24.63
N TRP A 294 3.72 -12.26 24.46
CA TRP A 294 3.40 -13.56 25.03
C TRP A 294 4.23 -14.70 24.42
N ALA A 295 4.46 -14.68 23.11
CA ALA A 295 5.32 -15.64 22.43
C ALA A 295 6.76 -15.57 22.96
N ARG A 296 7.31 -14.37 23.12
CA ARG A 296 8.64 -14.12 23.71
C ARG A 296 8.75 -14.68 25.13
N LYS A 297 7.74 -14.48 25.99
CA LYS A 297 7.70 -15.06 27.35
C LYS A 297 7.67 -16.59 27.30
N LYS A 298 6.80 -17.16 26.47
CA LYS A 298 6.65 -18.62 26.30
C LYS A 298 7.94 -19.27 25.76
N ALA A 299 8.67 -18.56 24.91
CA ALA A 299 9.89 -19.05 24.28
C ALA A 299 11.05 -19.28 25.28
N GLY A 300 11.00 -18.73 26.51
CA GLY A 300 12.04 -18.94 27.52
C GLY A 300 13.43 -18.52 26.99
N ASN A 301 14.50 -19.25 27.35
CA ASN A 301 15.86 -18.99 26.87
C ASN A 301 16.15 -19.69 25.52
N SER A 302 15.26 -19.54 24.55
CA SER A 302 15.45 -20.11 23.20
C SER A 302 16.06 -19.11 22.23
N THR A 303 16.56 -19.62 21.10
CA THR A 303 17.05 -18.84 19.96
C THR A 303 16.01 -17.83 19.45
N VAL A 304 14.72 -18.18 19.50
CA VAL A 304 13.61 -17.30 19.08
C VAL A 304 13.54 -16.06 19.98
N ARG A 305 13.70 -16.19 21.30
CA ARG A 305 13.72 -15.03 22.20
C ARG A 305 14.91 -14.13 21.91
N GLU A 306 16.09 -14.71 21.73
CA GLU A 306 17.31 -13.97 21.40
C GLU A 306 17.15 -13.20 20.08
N GLN A 307 16.52 -13.80 19.07
CA GLN A 307 16.22 -13.14 17.80
C GLN A 307 15.25 -11.96 17.99
N ILE A 308 14.18 -12.12 18.78
CA ILE A 308 13.25 -11.02 19.12
C ILE A 308 13.99 -9.89 19.84
N ASP A 309 14.84 -10.22 20.81
CA ASP A 309 15.58 -9.26 21.61
C ASP A 309 16.61 -8.47 20.77
N ARG A 310 17.13 -9.09 19.70
CA ARG A 310 18.07 -8.51 18.73
C ARG A 310 17.42 -7.79 17.54
N LEU A 311 16.09 -7.67 17.49
CA LEU A 311 15.44 -6.85 16.46
C LEU A 311 15.93 -5.40 16.55
N GLN A 312 16.12 -4.76 15.39
CA GLN A 312 16.56 -3.38 15.36
C GLN A 312 15.43 -2.47 15.85
N SER A 313 15.70 -1.61 16.83
CA SER A 313 14.68 -0.72 17.41
C SER A 313 14.75 0.70 16.89
N HIS A 314 15.93 1.18 16.46
CA HIS A 314 16.16 2.58 16.07
C HIS A 314 15.80 3.65 17.11
N LYS A 315 15.35 3.25 18.31
CA LYS A 315 14.84 4.15 19.35
C LYS A 315 15.80 5.29 19.71
N ALA A 316 17.11 5.00 19.74
CA ALA A 316 18.13 6.00 20.09
C ALA A 316 18.33 7.09 19.02
N GLY A 317 17.97 6.82 17.76
CA GLY A 317 18.11 7.77 16.65
C GLY A 317 16.79 8.42 16.21
N MET A 318 15.65 8.06 16.82
CA MET A 318 14.34 8.63 16.48
C MET A 318 14.20 10.05 17.02
N ASP A 319 13.53 10.91 16.26
CA ASP A 319 13.16 12.24 16.70
C ASP A 319 12.08 12.21 17.80
N GLN A 320 11.93 13.33 18.50
CA GLN A 320 11.01 13.45 19.64
C GLN A 320 9.53 13.32 19.24
N GLY A 321 9.13 13.86 18.08
CA GLY A 321 7.77 13.78 17.58
C GLY A 321 7.37 12.32 17.32
N LYS A 322 8.26 11.57 16.67
CA LYS A 322 8.05 10.15 16.41
C LYS A 322 7.96 9.31 17.68
N LEU A 323 8.81 9.61 18.66
CA LEU A 323 8.76 8.95 19.97
C LEU A 323 7.44 9.25 20.70
N GLN A 324 6.88 10.45 20.53
CA GLN A 324 5.58 10.82 21.10
C GLN A 324 4.43 10.02 20.45
N ASP A 325 4.44 9.85 19.13
CA ASP A 325 3.46 9.01 18.42
C ASP A 325 3.53 7.55 18.92
N LEU A 326 4.73 7.01 19.06
CA LEU A 326 4.95 5.64 19.57
C LEU A 326 4.65 5.50 21.07
N ALA A 327 4.64 6.61 21.83
CA ALA A 327 4.23 6.60 23.23
C ALA A 327 2.74 6.31 23.38
N ALA A 328 1.88 6.88 22.53
CA ALA A 328 0.45 6.58 22.52
C ALA A 328 0.17 5.10 22.21
N VAL A 329 0.95 4.53 21.28
CA VAL A 329 0.93 3.09 20.97
C VAL A 329 1.38 2.26 22.16
N SER A 330 2.43 2.69 22.87
CA SER A 330 2.94 2.03 24.08
C SER A 330 1.89 1.97 25.19
N VAL A 331 1.18 3.08 25.45
CA VAL A 331 0.08 3.13 26.43
C VAL A 331 -1.04 2.17 26.03
N SER A 332 -1.43 2.16 24.75
CA SER A 332 -2.47 1.27 24.24
C SER A 332 -2.10 -0.20 24.37
N LEU A 333 -0.83 -0.54 24.10
CA LEU A 333 -0.28 -1.88 24.28
C LEU A 333 -0.29 -2.29 25.75
N ALA A 334 0.15 -1.41 26.65
CA ALA A 334 0.16 -1.67 28.08
C ALA A 334 -1.24 -1.94 28.64
N HIS A 335 -2.23 -1.12 28.26
CA HIS A 335 -3.63 -1.35 28.63
C HIS A 335 -4.16 -2.70 28.10
N PHE A 336 -3.87 -3.05 26.85
CA PHE A 336 -4.33 -4.31 26.27
C PHE A 336 -3.67 -5.53 26.92
N LEU A 337 -2.37 -5.46 27.23
CA LEU A 337 -1.67 -6.50 27.98
C LEU A 337 -2.25 -6.65 29.40
N GLY A 338 -2.49 -5.55 30.10
CA GLY A 338 -3.11 -5.55 31.43
C GLY A 338 -4.51 -6.16 31.44
N ALA A 339 -5.30 -5.92 30.38
CA ALA A 339 -6.63 -6.51 30.21
C ALA A 339 -6.61 -8.06 30.16
N SER A 340 -5.47 -8.71 29.92
CA SER A 340 -5.37 -10.16 30.01
C SER A 340 -5.59 -10.72 31.42
N GLN A 341 -5.42 -9.88 32.46
CA GLN A 341 -5.55 -10.26 33.87
C GLN A 341 -6.50 -9.36 34.68
N ALA A 342 -6.85 -8.17 34.20
CA ALA A 342 -7.78 -7.27 34.86
C ALA A 342 -9.23 -7.48 34.38
N VAL A 343 -10.20 -7.41 35.29
CA VAL A 343 -11.64 -7.50 34.98
C VAL A 343 -12.43 -6.23 35.30
N SER A 344 -11.81 -5.24 35.95
CA SER A 344 -12.34 -3.91 36.26
C SER A 344 -11.27 -2.83 36.08
N LEU A 345 -11.69 -1.57 35.95
CA LEU A 345 -10.77 -0.43 35.90
C LEU A 345 -9.93 -0.25 37.17
N GLU A 346 -10.45 -0.61 38.34
CA GLU A 346 -9.75 -0.48 39.62
C GLU A 346 -8.54 -1.41 39.70
N GLU A 347 -8.68 -2.64 39.19
CA GLU A 347 -7.60 -3.63 39.19
C GLU A 347 -6.54 -3.34 38.13
N LEU A 348 -6.94 -2.69 37.02
CA LEU A 348 -6.12 -2.55 35.81
C LEU A 348 -4.71 -2.00 36.07
N PRO A 349 -4.50 -0.92 36.84
CA PRO A 349 -3.15 -0.39 37.08
C PRO A 349 -2.21 -1.39 37.77
N SER A 350 -2.72 -2.13 38.75
CA SER A 350 -1.93 -3.11 39.51
C SER A 350 -1.58 -4.34 38.65
N LYS A 351 -2.57 -4.89 37.93
CA LYS A 351 -2.41 -6.03 37.04
C LYS A 351 -1.55 -5.69 35.82
N GLN A 352 -1.73 -4.50 35.25
CA GLN A 352 -0.90 -4.00 34.16
C GLN A 352 0.58 -3.94 34.56
N ARG A 353 0.90 -3.37 35.73
CA ARG A 353 2.28 -3.31 36.22
C ARG A 353 2.89 -4.71 36.37
N GLN A 354 2.13 -5.64 36.97
CA GLN A 354 2.55 -7.03 37.15
C GLN A 354 2.78 -7.74 35.80
N VAL A 355 1.83 -7.65 34.86
CA VAL A 355 1.93 -8.26 33.52
C VAL A 355 3.12 -7.72 32.74
N LEU A 356 3.34 -6.40 32.78
CA LEU A 356 4.47 -5.79 32.09
C LEU A 356 5.81 -6.26 32.67
N GLN A 357 5.93 -6.35 33.99
CA GLN A 357 7.12 -6.87 34.65
C GLN A 357 7.40 -8.32 34.24
N ASP A 358 6.36 -9.15 34.26
CA ASP A 358 6.37 -10.57 33.85
C ASP A 358 6.80 -10.79 32.38
N LEU A 359 6.51 -9.83 31.51
CA LEU A 359 6.88 -9.88 30.09
C LEU A 359 8.26 -9.28 29.82
N GLY A 360 8.96 -8.78 30.85
CA GLY A 360 10.25 -8.09 30.73
C GLY A 360 10.14 -6.66 30.19
N MET A 361 8.98 -6.02 30.38
CA MET A 361 8.67 -4.65 29.99
C MET A 361 8.35 -3.76 31.21
N GLY A 362 9.02 -3.99 32.34
CA GLY A 362 8.74 -3.31 33.61
C GLY A 362 9.03 -1.79 33.64
N SER A 363 9.76 -1.27 32.65
CA SER A 363 10.02 0.17 32.50
C SER A 363 9.39 0.74 31.24
N ALA A 364 9.04 2.04 31.25
CA ALA A 364 8.59 2.75 30.06
C ALA A 364 9.61 2.65 28.91
N SER A 365 10.90 2.67 29.24
CA SER A 365 11.99 2.53 28.27
C SER A 365 11.97 1.16 27.57
N SER A 366 11.78 0.06 28.33
CA SER A 366 11.70 -1.30 27.77
C SER A 366 10.42 -1.53 26.95
N LEU A 367 9.29 -0.96 27.36
CA LEU A 367 8.04 -1.03 26.60
C LEU A 367 8.17 -0.27 25.28
N MET A 368 8.71 0.94 25.33
CA MET A 368 8.97 1.74 24.13
C MET A 368 9.93 1.01 23.17
N ASP A 369 10.99 0.38 23.68
CA ASP A 369 11.91 -0.41 22.85
C ASP A 369 11.22 -1.57 22.13
N ALA A 370 10.31 -2.29 22.83
CA ALA A 370 9.51 -3.34 22.20
C ALA A 370 8.59 -2.82 21.09
N VAL A 371 7.95 -1.66 21.31
CA VAL A 371 7.12 -0.99 20.30
C VAL A 371 7.96 -0.55 19.09
N CYS A 372 9.12 0.04 19.33
CA CYS A 372 10.03 0.50 18.27
C CYS A 372 10.57 -0.69 17.44
N LYS A 373 10.93 -1.82 18.09
CA LYS A 373 11.29 -3.08 17.42
C LYS A 373 10.18 -3.57 16.51
N PHE A 374 8.94 -3.60 16.99
CA PHE A 374 7.83 -4.06 16.16
C PHE A 374 7.56 -3.10 14.99
N ALA A 375 7.53 -1.79 15.24
CA ALA A 375 7.29 -0.78 14.20
C ALA A 375 8.33 -0.81 13.07
N THR A 376 9.59 -1.04 13.44
CA THR A 376 10.72 -1.13 12.50
C THR A 376 10.69 -2.40 11.65
N ASN A 377 10.31 -3.54 12.22
CA ASN A 377 10.53 -4.85 11.59
C ASN A 377 9.24 -5.53 11.07
N SER A 378 8.06 -4.95 11.34
CA SER A 378 6.78 -5.54 10.92
C SER A 378 6.47 -5.34 9.43
N PHE A 379 5.75 -6.29 8.87
CA PHE A 379 5.31 -6.35 7.48
C PHE A 379 3.78 -6.23 7.41
N ALA A 380 3.29 -5.65 6.31
CA ALA A 380 1.87 -5.76 5.98
C ALA A 380 1.55 -7.22 5.62
N LEU A 381 0.53 -7.78 6.26
CA LEU A 381 -0.05 -9.05 5.83
C LEU A 381 -0.98 -8.74 4.65
N THR A 382 -0.78 -9.39 3.51
CA THR A 382 -1.60 -9.13 2.32
C THR A 382 -2.33 -10.35 1.81
N ASP A 383 -3.36 -10.13 0.99
CA ASP A 383 -3.91 -11.18 0.13
C ASP A 383 -3.11 -11.30 -1.19
N SER A 384 -3.57 -12.17 -2.10
CA SER A 384 -2.94 -12.39 -3.41
C SER A 384 -3.06 -11.22 -4.38
N GLU A 385 -3.85 -10.19 -4.04
CA GLU A 385 -3.99 -8.96 -4.81
C GLU A 385 -3.19 -7.79 -4.20
N LEU A 386 -2.38 -8.08 -3.17
CA LEU A 386 -1.60 -7.10 -2.40
C LEU A 386 -2.48 -6.09 -1.63
N ASN A 387 -3.72 -6.46 -1.32
CA ASN A 387 -4.53 -5.70 -0.37
C ASN A 387 -4.04 -6.02 1.04
N SER A 388 -3.86 -4.98 1.87
CA SER A 388 -3.50 -5.18 3.27
C SER A 388 -4.69 -5.75 4.02
N ILE A 389 -4.51 -6.93 4.63
CA ILE A 389 -5.51 -7.62 5.44
C ILE A 389 -5.09 -7.70 6.92
N GLY A 390 -3.94 -7.14 7.28
CA GLY A 390 -3.43 -7.12 8.64
C GLY A 390 -1.94 -6.78 8.73
N VAL A 391 -1.32 -7.18 9.84
CA VAL A 391 0.12 -7.00 10.10
C VAL A 391 0.74 -8.32 10.56
N CYS A 392 2.00 -8.54 10.23
CA CYS A 392 2.76 -9.67 10.73
C CYS A 392 4.22 -9.32 10.99
N LEU A 393 4.92 -10.18 11.72
CA LEU A 393 6.36 -10.11 11.92
C LEU A 393 6.94 -11.50 11.74
N ASP A 394 7.94 -11.60 10.88
CA ASP A 394 8.77 -12.79 10.70
C ASP A 394 10.23 -12.43 11.01
N LEU A 395 10.87 -13.19 11.89
CA LEU A 395 12.22 -12.87 12.38
C LEU A 395 13.30 -13.05 11.31
N THR A 396 13.06 -13.97 10.36
CA THR A 396 13.98 -14.22 9.25
C THR A 396 13.79 -13.18 8.16
N ALA A 397 12.53 -12.84 7.83
CA ALA A 397 12.24 -11.79 6.86
C ALA A 397 12.76 -10.41 7.32
N ALA A 398 12.74 -10.14 8.63
CA ALA A 398 13.25 -8.90 9.22
C ALA A 398 14.77 -8.67 9.05
N LEU A 399 15.53 -9.67 8.59
CA LEU A 399 16.95 -9.56 8.28
C LEU A 399 17.24 -9.07 6.85
N LEU A 400 16.22 -9.06 5.97
CA LEU A 400 16.38 -8.72 4.55
C LEU A 400 16.48 -7.20 4.38
N ASN A 401 17.58 -6.71 3.83
CA ASN A 401 17.79 -5.28 3.62
C ASN A 401 16.99 -4.70 2.44
N HIS A 402 16.87 -3.38 2.46
CA HIS A 402 16.17 -2.62 1.42
C HIS A 402 17.01 -2.38 0.14
N SER A 403 16.35 -2.40 -1.01
CA SER A 403 16.80 -1.76 -2.25
C SER A 403 15.60 -1.24 -3.05
N CYS A 404 15.69 -0.06 -3.68
CA CYS A 404 14.68 0.38 -4.65
C CYS A 404 14.79 -0.36 -6.01
N CYS A 405 15.80 -1.23 -6.15
CA CYS A 405 15.94 -2.21 -7.22
C CYS A 405 16.02 -3.60 -6.62
N PRO A 406 14.93 -4.10 -5.99
CA PRO A 406 14.97 -5.37 -5.28
C PRO A 406 15.25 -6.53 -6.25
N ASN A 407 15.91 -7.58 -5.74
CA ASN A 407 16.09 -8.84 -6.44
C ASN A 407 15.17 -9.95 -5.89
N ALA A 408 14.42 -9.69 -4.82
CA ALA A 408 13.40 -10.57 -4.28
C ALA A 408 12.15 -9.81 -3.79
N ALA A 409 11.02 -10.51 -3.66
CA ALA A 409 9.78 -10.00 -3.10
C ALA A 409 9.24 -10.93 -2.02
N LEU A 410 8.64 -10.33 -0.98
CA LEU A 410 7.83 -11.04 0.00
C LEU A 410 6.36 -11.00 -0.44
N VAL A 411 5.73 -12.17 -0.51
CA VAL A 411 4.36 -12.32 -0.99
C VAL A 411 3.56 -13.32 -0.14
N PHE A 412 2.24 -13.25 -0.25
CA PHE A 412 1.30 -14.17 0.38
C PHE A 412 0.47 -14.90 -0.69
N PRO A 413 1.02 -15.94 -1.33
CA PRO A 413 0.43 -16.52 -2.54
C PRO A 413 -0.93 -17.19 -2.32
N SER A 414 -1.25 -17.58 -1.08
CA SER A 414 -2.51 -18.27 -0.77
C SER A 414 -3.51 -17.38 -0.05
N ASN A 415 -3.53 -16.06 -0.27
CA ASN A 415 -4.37 -15.10 0.49
C ASN A 415 -4.12 -15.13 2.00
N GLY A 416 -2.89 -15.44 2.41
CA GLY A 416 -2.55 -15.71 3.81
C GLY A 416 -2.99 -17.09 4.33
N ALA A 417 -3.66 -17.93 3.51
CA ALA A 417 -4.06 -19.31 3.81
C ALA A 417 -2.89 -20.19 4.22
N THR A 418 -2.96 -20.67 5.46
CA THR A 418 -2.07 -21.69 6.02
C THR A 418 -2.50 -23.12 5.69
N HIS A 419 -3.66 -23.32 5.04
CA HIS A 419 -4.34 -24.62 4.97
C HIS A 419 -4.35 -25.33 3.59
N ASP A 420 -3.93 -24.70 2.49
CA ASP A 420 -3.94 -25.34 1.15
C ASP A 420 -2.58 -25.88 0.74
N GLY A 421 -2.10 -26.88 1.48
CA GLY A 421 -1.11 -27.82 0.98
C GLY A 421 -1.46 -29.22 1.46
N PRO A 422 -1.40 -30.26 0.59
CA PRO A 422 -1.52 -31.64 1.04
C PRO A 422 -0.46 -31.90 2.12
N LYS A 423 -0.71 -32.84 3.03
CA LYS A 423 0.34 -33.34 3.94
C LYS A 423 1.53 -33.78 3.08
N GLY A 424 2.57 -32.96 3.04
CA GLY A 424 3.70 -33.08 2.12
C GLY A 424 4.73 -31.95 2.36
N PRO A 425 5.92 -32.06 1.77
CA PRO A 425 7.05 -31.15 1.99
C PRO A 425 6.80 -29.68 1.59
N ASP A 426 5.68 -29.40 0.89
CA ASP A 426 5.22 -28.05 0.52
C ASP A 426 4.25 -27.39 1.53
N ALA A 427 4.02 -28.00 2.71
CA ALA A 427 3.19 -27.47 3.81
C ALA A 427 3.75 -26.22 4.53
N ASN A 428 4.65 -25.49 3.86
CA ASN A 428 5.49 -24.46 4.44
C ASN A 428 4.90 -23.05 4.25
N GLY A 429 4.77 -22.31 5.36
CA GLY A 429 4.71 -20.85 5.47
C GLY A 429 3.79 -20.04 4.54
N PRO A 430 2.74 -19.33 5.02
CA PRO A 430 1.87 -18.52 4.16
C PRO A 430 2.59 -17.32 3.50
N MET A 431 3.81 -17.01 3.92
CA MET A 431 4.65 -15.92 3.42
C MET A 431 5.82 -16.52 2.64
N HIS A 432 6.03 -16.12 1.39
CA HIS A 432 7.16 -16.60 0.58
C HIS A 432 8.10 -15.45 0.23
N LEU A 433 9.39 -15.73 0.24
CA LEU A 433 10.42 -14.89 -0.38
C LEU A 433 10.74 -15.46 -1.76
N VAL A 434 10.45 -14.71 -2.81
CA VAL A 434 10.58 -15.17 -4.21
C VAL A 434 11.59 -14.29 -4.95
N ALA A 435 12.50 -14.90 -5.70
CA ALA A 435 13.47 -14.17 -6.51
C ALA A 435 12.76 -13.49 -7.70
N LEU A 436 13.03 -12.20 -7.93
CA LEU A 436 12.52 -11.43 -9.08
C LEU A 436 13.55 -11.36 -10.22
N ARG A 437 14.81 -11.64 -9.92
CA ARG A 437 15.97 -11.54 -10.81
C ARG A 437 16.89 -12.73 -10.55
N ASP A 438 17.85 -12.94 -11.44
CA ASP A 438 18.93 -13.87 -11.12
C ASP A 438 19.69 -13.38 -9.88
N ILE A 439 19.98 -14.29 -8.95
CA ILE A 439 20.76 -14.02 -7.73
C ILE A 439 21.99 -14.92 -7.75
N GLN A 440 23.16 -14.32 -7.85
CA GLN A 440 24.45 -15.02 -7.95
C GLN A 440 24.99 -15.38 -6.56
N PRO A 441 25.89 -16.39 -6.46
CA PRO A 441 26.62 -16.65 -5.23
C PRO A 441 27.32 -15.40 -4.70
N GLY A 442 27.07 -15.07 -3.44
CA GLY A 442 27.63 -13.89 -2.78
C GLY A 442 26.78 -12.62 -2.92
N ASP A 443 25.69 -12.64 -3.70
CA ASP A 443 24.77 -11.51 -3.77
C ASP A 443 23.96 -11.38 -2.47
N GLU A 444 23.78 -10.14 -2.03
CA GLU A 444 22.83 -9.81 -0.96
C GLU A 444 21.39 -9.90 -1.51
N VAL A 445 20.48 -10.48 -0.73
CA VAL A 445 19.06 -10.55 -1.05
C VAL A 445 18.36 -9.30 -0.52
N HIS A 446 17.80 -8.50 -1.42
CA HIS A 446 17.09 -7.27 -1.11
C HIS A 446 15.61 -7.34 -1.46
N ILE A 447 14.81 -6.79 -0.56
CA ILE A 447 13.38 -6.50 -0.78
C ILE A 447 13.17 -4.98 -0.88
N SER A 448 11.99 -4.55 -1.31
CA SER A 448 11.59 -3.15 -1.13
C SER A 448 10.77 -3.00 0.15
N TYR A 449 11.03 -1.92 0.91
CA TYR A 449 10.29 -1.57 2.13
C TYR A 449 9.14 -0.61 1.86
N ILE A 450 9.12 -0.05 0.65
CA ILE A 450 8.28 1.05 0.18
C ILE A 450 7.81 0.74 -1.25
N ASP A 451 6.86 1.52 -1.77
CA ASP A 451 6.51 1.40 -3.19
C ASP A 451 7.64 1.97 -4.05
N VAL A 452 8.13 1.19 -5.01
CA VAL A 452 9.20 1.62 -5.90
C VAL A 452 8.70 2.54 -7.02
N SER A 453 7.38 2.78 -7.15
CA SER A 453 6.84 3.80 -8.07
C SER A 453 7.00 5.22 -7.56
N ASP A 454 7.24 5.42 -6.26
CA ASP A 454 7.33 6.76 -5.65
C ASP A 454 8.55 7.54 -6.11
N ARG A 455 8.50 8.87 -6.02
CA ARG A 455 9.60 9.77 -6.44
C ARG A 455 10.85 9.55 -5.61
N PHE A 456 12.01 9.98 -6.10
CA PHE A 456 13.25 9.80 -5.34
C PHE A 456 13.19 10.46 -3.95
N VAL A 457 12.64 11.69 -3.87
CA VAL A 457 12.50 12.41 -2.61
C VAL A 457 11.57 11.66 -1.66
N ASP A 458 10.39 11.24 -2.12
CA ASP A 458 9.41 10.51 -1.31
C ASP A 458 9.99 9.18 -0.80
N ARG A 459 10.72 8.44 -1.66
CA ARG A 459 11.38 7.18 -1.28
C ARG A 459 12.43 7.41 -0.20
N GLN A 460 13.29 8.43 -0.34
CA GLN A 460 14.31 8.74 0.67
C GLN A 460 13.67 9.19 1.98
N GLN A 461 12.65 10.04 1.90
CA GLN A 461 11.91 10.53 3.06
C GLN A 461 11.24 9.38 3.81
N ALA A 462 10.48 8.51 3.13
CA ALA A 462 9.82 7.37 3.75
C ALA A 462 10.82 6.41 4.43
N LEU A 463 12.00 6.22 3.84
CA LEU A 463 13.07 5.40 4.43
C LEU A 463 13.73 6.08 5.63
N GLN A 464 13.98 7.37 5.54
CA GLN A 464 14.57 8.16 6.61
C GLN A 464 13.62 8.25 7.82
N GLU A 465 12.34 8.52 7.61
CA GLU A 465 11.35 8.68 8.68
C GLU A 465 11.05 7.37 9.42
N ARG A 466 10.98 6.25 8.69
CA ARG A 466 10.57 4.97 9.28
C ARG A 466 11.74 4.08 9.69
N TYR A 467 12.82 4.08 8.93
CA TYR A 467 13.94 3.16 9.10
C TYR A 467 15.28 3.86 9.38
N LEU A 468 15.27 5.20 9.49
CA LEU A 468 16.42 6.03 9.85
C LEU A 468 17.67 5.81 8.97
N PHE A 469 17.50 5.58 7.67
CA PHE A 469 18.62 5.49 6.73
C PHE A 469 18.30 6.08 5.37
N GLN A 470 19.36 6.48 4.65
CA GLN A 470 19.29 6.92 3.26
C GLN A 470 19.69 5.80 2.31
N CYS A 471 18.85 5.54 1.31
CA CYS A 471 19.10 4.47 0.34
C CYS A 471 20.14 4.89 -0.70
N ARG A 472 21.19 4.08 -0.86
CA ARG A 472 22.26 4.26 -1.85
C ARG A 472 22.29 3.15 -2.91
N CYS A 473 21.13 2.55 -3.22
CA CYS A 473 21.02 1.54 -4.28
C CYS A 473 21.32 2.14 -5.67
N PRO A 474 21.53 1.31 -6.72
CA PRO A 474 21.84 1.80 -8.07
C PRO A 474 20.85 2.85 -8.61
N LEU A 475 19.54 2.65 -8.41
CA LEU A 475 18.53 3.63 -8.81
C LEU A 475 18.71 4.96 -8.09
N CYS A 476 18.82 4.95 -6.76
CA CYS A 476 18.97 6.17 -5.96
C CYS A 476 20.27 6.93 -6.31
N ARG A 477 21.38 6.22 -6.51
CA ARG A 477 22.64 6.85 -6.96
C ARG A 477 22.49 7.48 -8.33
N ARG A 478 21.77 6.82 -9.24
CA ARG A 478 21.53 7.33 -10.60
C ARG A 478 20.63 8.56 -10.61
N THR A 479 19.54 8.56 -9.83
CA THR A 479 18.66 9.73 -9.70
C THR A 479 19.41 10.92 -9.09
N LEU A 480 20.22 10.68 -8.06
CA LEU A 480 21.04 11.73 -7.44
C LEU A 480 22.04 12.35 -8.43
N LYS A 481 22.76 11.53 -9.20
CA LYS A 481 23.67 12.01 -10.27
C LYS A 481 22.93 12.85 -11.32
N GLN A 482 21.71 12.46 -11.68
CA GLN A 482 20.88 13.24 -12.60
C GLN A 482 20.50 14.59 -12.00
N GLN A 483 20.00 14.63 -10.76
CA GLN A 483 19.61 15.89 -10.10
C GLN A 483 20.81 16.85 -9.96
N GLN A 484 21.99 16.33 -9.59
CA GLN A 484 23.23 17.13 -9.55
C GLN A 484 23.63 17.68 -10.92
N SER A 485 23.51 16.89 -11.99
CA SER A 485 23.80 17.38 -13.34
C SER A 485 22.86 18.49 -13.81
N LEU A 486 21.62 18.52 -13.29
CA LEU A 486 20.65 19.57 -13.57
C LEU A 486 20.93 20.84 -12.73
N ALA A 487 21.44 20.69 -11.51
CA ALA A 487 21.76 21.81 -10.62
C ALA A 487 23.05 22.56 -11.02
N VAL A 488 24.04 21.86 -11.60
CA VAL A 488 25.37 22.44 -11.95
C VAL A 488 25.36 23.15 -13.31
N GLY A 489 24.22 23.26 -13.99
CA GLY A 489 24.08 23.95 -15.28
C GLY A 489 24.29 25.48 -15.28
N SER A 490 24.72 26.09 -14.17
CA SER A 490 24.83 27.55 -13.99
C SER A 490 26.17 28.04 -13.40
N VAL A 491 27.30 27.37 -13.69
CA VAL A 491 28.64 27.98 -13.47
C VAL A 491 29.59 27.66 -14.62
N GLY A 492 29.39 28.34 -15.75
CA GLY A 492 30.35 28.42 -16.84
C GLY A 492 30.28 29.83 -17.40
N GLY A 493 31.23 30.68 -17.00
CA GLY A 493 31.25 32.10 -17.32
C GLY A 493 31.19 32.39 -18.81
N ALA A 494 30.64 33.56 -19.13
CA ALA A 494 30.73 34.18 -20.44
C ALA A 494 32.20 34.28 -20.87
N GLY A 495 32.63 33.36 -21.72
CA GLY A 495 33.95 33.33 -22.33
C GLY A 495 33.92 32.31 -23.46
N GLY A 496 33.94 32.80 -24.69
CA GLY A 496 33.63 32.02 -25.88
C GLY A 496 34.56 30.82 -26.13
N ASP A 497 33.95 29.67 -26.32
CA ASP A 497 33.99 28.93 -27.58
C ASP A 497 32.71 28.08 -27.65
N GLY A 498 32.27 27.71 -28.85
CA GLY A 498 31.04 26.94 -29.08
C GLY A 498 31.14 25.47 -28.68
N SER A 499 31.84 25.12 -27.60
CA SER A 499 31.95 23.74 -27.15
C SER A 499 30.70 23.32 -26.38
N ALA A 500 29.81 22.62 -27.07
CA ALA A 500 28.56 22.08 -26.54
C ALA A 500 28.76 21.38 -25.19
N VAL A 501 28.04 21.83 -24.17
CA VAL A 501 27.88 21.11 -22.89
C VAL A 501 27.46 19.67 -23.20
N LYS A 502 28.39 18.71 -23.08
CA LYS A 502 28.12 17.27 -23.25
C LYS A 502 27.19 16.80 -22.12
N MET A 503 25.88 16.97 -22.31
CA MET A 503 24.86 16.41 -21.42
C MET A 503 24.88 14.87 -21.53
N SER A 504 25.56 14.24 -20.56
CA SER A 504 26.10 12.88 -20.65
C SER A 504 25.07 11.75 -20.53
N SER A 505 23.90 11.96 -19.91
CA SER A 505 22.94 10.85 -19.68
C SER A 505 21.68 10.94 -20.55
N LYS A 506 21.41 9.88 -21.33
CA LYS A 506 20.11 9.64 -22.01
C LYS A 506 18.99 9.28 -21.03
N TRP A 507 19.31 8.87 -19.81
CA TRP A 507 18.33 8.40 -18.85
C TRP A 507 17.55 9.56 -18.22
N ARG A 508 16.27 9.34 -17.97
CA ARG A 508 15.31 10.22 -17.29
C ARG A 508 14.54 9.33 -16.32
N ASP A 509 14.39 9.75 -15.06
CA ASP A 509 13.60 8.93 -14.12
C ASP A 509 12.13 8.93 -14.58
N PRO A 510 11.54 7.78 -14.94
CA PRO A 510 10.13 7.69 -15.37
C PRO A 510 9.12 8.25 -14.36
N ARG A 511 9.51 8.30 -13.08
CA ARG A 511 8.66 8.71 -11.96
C ARG A 511 8.56 10.22 -11.79
N GLU A 512 9.50 10.94 -12.41
CA GLU A 512 9.66 12.39 -12.29
C GLU A 512 9.95 12.99 -13.66
N ALA A 513 9.17 12.58 -14.64
CA ALA A 513 9.30 12.98 -16.04
C ALA A 513 8.05 13.71 -16.52
N VAL A 514 8.24 14.55 -17.54
CA VAL A 514 7.15 15.14 -18.32
C VAL A 514 7.30 14.76 -19.79
N TRP A 515 6.19 14.74 -20.52
CA TRP A 515 6.22 14.53 -21.96
C TRP A 515 6.98 15.65 -22.65
N CYS A 516 7.71 15.30 -23.71
CA CYS A 516 8.35 16.30 -24.55
C CYS A 516 7.28 17.13 -25.28
N PRO A 517 7.31 18.48 -25.17
CA PRO A 517 6.33 19.35 -25.86
C PRO A 517 6.31 19.19 -27.38
N GLN A 518 7.38 18.63 -27.95
CA GLN A 518 7.50 18.33 -29.37
C GLN A 518 6.76 17.04 -29.77
N LYS A 519 6.03 16.42 -28.84
CA LYS A 519 5.23 15.19 -29.02
C LYS A 519 6.00 14.03 -29.67
N CYS A 520 7.33 14.01 -29.49
CA CYS A 520 8.16 12.95 -30.06
C CYS A 520 8.05 11.62 -29.30
N GLY A 521 7.33 11.57 -28.18
CA GLY A 521 7.28 10.44 -27.24
C GLY A 521 8.52 10.30 -26.34
N GLY A 522 9.42 11.29 -26.35
CA GLY A 522 10.52 11.39 -25.41
C GLY A 522 10.13 12.12 -24.13
N TRP A 523 11.01 12.05 -23.14
CA TRP A 523 10.81 12.58 -21.80
C TRP A 523 11.82 13.65 -21.45
N ILE A 524 11.39 14.56 -20.59
CA ILE A 524 12.21 15.59 -19.96
C ILE A 524 12.10 15.39 -18.45
N SER A 525 13.20 15.54 -17.72
CA SER A 525 13.16 15.49 -16.25
C SER A 525 12.31 16.66 -15.73
N ARG A 526 11.45 16.41 -14.76
CA ARG A 526 10.72 17.48 -14.09
C ARG A 526 11.73 18.36 -13.31
N PRO A 527 11.70 19.69 -13.44
CA PRO A 527 12.56 20.58 -12.66
C PRO A 527 12.27 20.47 -11.15
N SER A 528 13.30 20.69 -10.33
CA SER A 528 13.11 20.87 -8.88
C SER A 528 12.46 22.22 -8.60
N THR A 529 11.64 22.31 -7.56
CA THR A 529 11.07 23.58 -7.06
C THR A 529 12.14 24.54 -6.59
N ASP A 530 13.28 24.02 -6.10
CA ASP A 530 14.40 24.81 -5.56
C ASP A 530 15.39 25.28 -6.66
N ALA A 531 15.06 25.02 -7.93
CA ALA A 531 15.91 25.43 -9.04
C ALA A 531 15.91 26.97 -9.14
N ARG A 532 17.02 27.59 -8.70
CA ARG A 532 17.21 29.05 -8.67
C ARG A 532 17.03 29.74 -10.03
N ASP A 533 17.16 28.99 -11.12
CA ASP A 533 16.99 29.49 -12.49
C ASP A 533 15.89 28.69 -13.24
N ALA A 534 14.64 29.16 -13.14
CA ALA A 534 13.52 28.70 -13.99
C ALA A 534 13.78 28.90 -15.51
N SER A 535 14.88 29.56 -15.86
CA SER A 535 15.35 29.83 -17.20
C SER A 535 16.27 28.74 -17.80
N THR A 536 16.65 27.69 -17.06
CA THR A 536 17.55 26.66 -17.61
C THR A 536 16.79 25.71 -18.55
N PRO A 537 17.13 25.66 -19.85
CA PRO A 537 16.41 24.83 -20.80
C PRO A 537 16.76 23.34 -20.60
N LEU A 538 15.74 22.51 -20.44
CA LEU A 538 15.88 21.07 -20.21
C LEU A 538 15.78 20.30 -21.53
N VAL A 539 16.58 19.24 -21.68
CA VAL A 539 16.71 18.51 -22.95
C VAL A 539 15.94 17.20 -22.93
N CYS A 540 15.13 16.98 -23.97
CA CYS A 540 14.43 15.73 -24.21
C CYS A 540 15.41 14.57 -24.46
N ASN A 541 15.17 13.40 -23.85
CA ASN A 541 16.02 12.22 -24.04
C ASN A 541 15.93 11.58 -25.44
N LYS A 542 14.89 11.89 -26.23
CA LYS A 542 14.65 11.33 -27.56
C LYS A 542 15.04 12.28 -28.68
N CYS A 543 14.31 13.40 -28.84
CA CYS A 543 14.55 14.33 -29.94
C CYS A 543 15.68 15.34 -29.67
N ARG A 544 16.22 15.37 -28.44
CA ARG A 544 17.28 16.30 -28.01
C ARG A 544 16.96 17.80 -28.12
N LYS A 545 15.72 18.16 -28.50
CA LYS A 545 15.25 19.53 -28.45
C LYS A 545 15.15 20.00 -27.00
N ALA A 546 15.56 21.24 -26.78
CA ALA A 546 15.45 21.89 -25.50
C ALA A 546 14.01 22.40 -25.30
N ALA A 547 13.52 22.36 -24.07
CA ALA A 547 12.22 22.91 -23.68
C ALA A 547 12.36 23.69 -22.38
N ARG A 548 11.58 24.74 -22.27
CA ARG A 548 11.41 25.52 -21.03
C ARG A 548 10.12 25.03 -20.38
N LEU A 549 10.24 24.63 -19.13
CA LEU A 549 9.12 24.17 -18.31
C LEU A 549 9.03 25.14 -17.12
N ASP A 550 7.83 25.59 -16.80
CA ASP A 550 7.61 26.46 -15.64
C ASP A 550 7.55 25.59 -14.36
N PRO A 551 8.54 25.69 -13.44
CA PRO A 551 8.54 24.87 -12.23
C PRO A 551 7.35 25.15 -11.32
N SER A 552 6.83 26.39 -11.30
CA SER A 552 5.74 26.79 -10.40
C SER A 552 4.41 26.16 -10.83
N VAL A 553 4.13 26.18 -12.14
CA VAL A 553 2.93 25.55 -12.72
C VAL A 553 2.97 24.03 -12.49
N LEU A 554 4.11 23.38 -12.77
CA LEU A 554 4.25 21.94 -12.56
C LEU A 554 4.13 21.56 -11.07
N ALA A 555 4.64 22.40 -10.16
CA ALA A 555 4.53 22.15 -8.72
C ALA A 555 3.07 22.21 -8.25
N GLU A 556 2.29 23.17 -8.74
CA GLU A 556 0.87 23.33 -8.40
C GLU A 556 0.03 22.16 -8.94
N GLU A 557 0.23 21.76 -10.19
CA GLU A 557 -0.43 20.57 -10.78
C GLU A 557 -0.14 19.29 -9.97
N VAL A 558 1.12 19.10 -9.58
CA VAL A 558 1.54 17.98 -8.73
C VAL A 558 0.86 18.03 -7.37
N ARG A 559 0.75 19.21 -6.76
CA ARG A 559 0.09 19.40 -5.46
C ARG A 559 -1.40 19.04 -5.55
N GLN A 560 -2.11 19.60 -6.54
CA GLN A 560 -3.54 19.34 -6.76
C GLN A 560 -3.81 17.85 -7.00
N ALA A 561 -3.00 17.20 -7.84
CA ALA A 561 -3.17 15.78 -8.15
C ALA A 561 -2.86 14.86 -6.95
N ALA A 562 -1.88 15.22 -6.10
CA ALA A 562 -1.60 14.49 -4.87
C ALA A 562 -2.74 14.64 -3.84
N GLU A 563 -3.32 15.84 -3.74
CA GLU A 563 -4.49 16.12 -2.89
C GLU A 563 -5.72 15.33 -3.33
N ALA A 564 -6.06 15.38 -4.62
CA ALA A 564 -7.17 14.60 -5.20
C ALA A 564 -6.97 13.09 -5.02
N THR A 565 -5.73 12.60 -5.14
CA THR A 565 -5.41 11.18 -4.87
C THR A 565 -5.73 10.81 -3.42
N ARG A 566 -5.34 11.65 -2.45
CA ARG A 566 -5.58 11.42 -1.03
C ARG A 566 -7.07 11.45 -0.71
N GLU A 567 -7.79 12.44 -1.23
CA GLU A 567 -9.24 12.57 -1.08
C GLU A 567 -9.97 11.35 -1.65
N ALA A 568 -9.69 10.96 -2.90
CA ALA A 568 -10.30 9.80 -3.55
C ALA A 568 -10.05 8.48 -2.78
N ARG A 569 -8.87 8.32 -2.16
CA ARG A 569 -8.58 7.15 -1.31
C ARG A 569 -9.43 7.16 -0.04
N SER A 570 -9.69 8.32 0.57
CA SER A 570 -10.57 8.43 1.75
C SER A 570 -12.00 8.06 1.38
N LEU A 571 -12.52 8.65 0.30
CA LEU A 571 -13.87 8.40 -0.19
C LEU A 571 -14.10 6.91 -0.52
N LEU A 572 -13.13 6.23 -1.13
CA LEU A 572 -13.20 4.78 -1.34
C LEU A 572 -13.20 3.98 -0.04
N ALA A 573 -12.46 4.40 0.98
CA ALA A 573 -12.48 3.73 2.28
C ALA A 573 -13.84 3.86 2.97
N GLU A 574 -14.53 4.97 2.75
CA GLU A 574 -15.91 5.23 3.20
C GLU A 574 -16.96 4.52 2.33
N GLY A 575 -16.55 4.02 1.15
CA GLY A 575 -17.39 3.31 0.20
C GLY A 575 -18.16 4.22 -0.76
N ASP A 576 -17.70 5.46 -0.94
CA ASP A 576 -18.21 6.41 -1.94
C ASP A 576 -17.32 6.44 -3.19
N ALA A 577 -17.45 5.39 -4.00
CA ALA A 577 -16.72 5.28 -5.26
C ALA A 577 -17.14 6.35 -6.29
N ALA A 578 -18.33 6.92 -6.17
CA ALA A 578 -18.84 7.95 -7.08
C ALA A 578 -18.11 9.27 -6.86
N ALA A 579 -18.04 9.73 -5.62
CA ALA A 579 -17.29 10.92 -5.24
C ALA A 579 -15.79 10.75 -5.51
N ALA A 580 -15.23 9.57 -5.22
CA ALA A 580 -13.83 9.26 -5.51
C ALA A 580 -13.50 9.38 -7.00
N TRP A 581 -14.37 8.88 -7.88
CA TRP A 581 -14.21 9.04 -9.32
C TRP A 581 -14.28 10.51 -9.75
N GLN A 582 -15.24 11.29 -9.23
CA GLN A 582 -15.37 12.72 -9.54
C GLN A 582 -14.12 13.53 -9.16
N ALA A 583 -13.55 13.28 -7.98
CA ALA A 583 -12.31 13.93 -7.54
C ALA A 583 -11.15 13.67 -8.50
N CYS A 584 -11.10 12.48 -9.11
CA CYS A 584 -10.04 12.12 -10.06
C CYS A 584 -10.30 12.62 -11.48
N SER A 585 -11.53 12.47 -11.99
CA SER A 585 -11.86 12.61 -13.41
C SER A 585 -11.64 14.03 -13.94
N GLN A 586 -11.69 15.05 -13.07
CA GLN A 586 -11.48 16.44 -13.45
C GLN A 586 -10.02 16.74 -13.84
N LEU A 587 -9.06 16.05 -13.22
CA LEU A 587 -7.62 16.32 -13.40
C LEU A 587 -6.98 15.39 -14.45
N LEU A 588 -7.48 14.16 -14.57
CA LEU A 588 -6.87 13.11 -15.39
C LEU A 588 -6.59 13.52 -16.86
N PRO A 589 -7.52 14.16 -17.61
CA PRO A 589 -7.26 14.50 -19.02
C PRO A 589 -6.04 15.41 -19.21
N ALA A 590 -5.92 16.47 -18.40
CA ALA A 590 -4.80 17.41 -18.47
C ALA A 590 -3.48 16.73 -18.08
N LEU A 591 -3.50 15.94 -17.01
CA LEU A 591 -2.31 15.27 -16.51
C LEU A 591 -1.79 14.18 -17.47
N VAL A 592 -2.67 13.38 -18.07
CA VAL A 592 -2.26 12.32 -19.01
C VAL A 592 -1.61 12.91 -20.27
N ASP A 593 -2.04 14.09 -20.72
CA ASP A 593 -1.44 14.79 -21.86
C ASP A 593 -0.03 15.35 -21.56
N GLN A 594 0.23 15.69 -20.29
CA GLN A 594 1.44 16.39 -19.87
C GLN A 594 2.49 15.46 -19.28
N TYR A 595 2.07 14.36 -18.64
CA TYR A 595 2.92 13.45 -17.89
C TYR A 595 2.87 12.03 -18.46
N PRO A 596 4.03 11.32 -18.53
CA PRO A 596 4.01 9.90 -18.81
C PRO A 596 3.26 9.15 -17.70
N PRO A 597 2.59 8.02 -18.01
CA PRO A 597 1.78 7.27 -17.04
C PRO A 597 2.53 6.84 -15.77
N SER A 598 3.85 6.72 -15.82
CA SER A 598 4.71 6.37 -14.67
C SER A 598 5.02 7.53 -13.73
N SER A 599 4.75 8.77 -14.13
CA SER A 599 5.13 9.94 -13.35
C SER A 599 4.21 10.10 -12.14
N GLN A 600 4.78 10.40 -10.99
CA GLN A 600 3.99 10.73 -9.81
C GLN A 600 3.60 12.21 -9.82
N PRO A 601 2.36 12.56 -9.42
CA PRO A 601 1.34 11.71 -8.79
C PRO A 601 0.31 11.08 -9.76
N LEU A 602 0.46 11.27 -11.08
CA LEU A 602 -0.48 10.74 -12.08
C LEU A 602 -0.64 9.21 -11.96
N PHE A 603 0.46 8.48 -11.76
CA PHE A 603 0.42 7.02 -11.61
C PHE A 603 -0.53 6.57 -10.47
N ASP A 604 -0.43 7.23 -9.32
CA ASP A 604 -1.26 6.96 -8.16
C ASP A 604 -2.72 7.38 -8.37
N LEU A 605 -2.94 8.55 -8.97
CA LEU A 605 -4.28 9.06 -9.32
C LEU A 605 -5.02 8.09 -10.26
N MET A 606 -4.33 7.57 -11.28
CA MET A 606 -4.91 6.58 -12.20
C MET A 606 -5.29 5.28 -11.48
N ARG A 607 -4.46 4.80 -10.54
CA ARG A 607 -4.74 3.56 -9.78
C ARG A 607 -5.96 3.70 -8.88
N VAL A 608 -6.11 4.83 -8.19
CA VAL A 608 -7.29 5.07 -7.33
C VAL A 608 -8.55 5.29 -8.18
N ALA A 609 -8.44 6.01 -9.30
CA ALA A 609 -9.55 6.21 -10.23
C ALA A 609 -10.02 4.89 -10.87
N GLN A 610 -9.09 4.01 -11.26
CA GLN A 610 -9.42 2.69 -11.80
C GLN A 610 -10.18 1.86 -10.76
N GLN A 611 -9.76 1.91 -9.49
CA GLN A 611 -10.44 1.21 -8.40
C GLN A 611 -11.87 1.74 -8.20
N ALA A 612 -12.07 3.06 -8.26
CA ALA A 612 -13.40 3.67 -8.15
C ALA A 612 -14.33 3.25 -9.29
N LEU A 613 -13.86 3.31 -10.54
CA LEU A 613 -14.64 2.87 -11.71
C LEU A 613 -14.99 1.38 -11.66
N ILE A 614 -14.03 0.56 -11.22
CA ILE A 614 -14.24 -0.86 -10.97
C ILE A 614 -15.37 -1.09 -9.97
N GLU A 615 -15.39 -0.34 -8.86
CA GLU A 615 -16.41 -0.47 -7.81
C GLU A 615 -17.79 -0.03 -8.31
N LEU A 616 -17.85 1.11 -9.00
CA LEU A 616 -19.06 1.62 -9.65
C LEU A 616 -19.62 0.60 -10.65
N GLY A 617 -18.81 0.13 -11.60
CA GLY A 617 -19.23 -0.86 -12.59
C GLY A 617 -19.68 -2.17 -11.95
N SER A 618 -19.02 -2.63 -10.88
CA SER A 618 -19.39 -3.86 -10.18
C SER A 618 -20.72 -3.74 -9.43
N SER A 619 -20.97 -2.58 -8.83
CA SER A 619 -22.20 -2.31 -8.06
C SER A 619 -23.44 -2.31 -8.96
N SER A 620 -23.28 -1.96 -10.23
CA SER A 620 -24.35 -1.91 -11.23
C SER A 620 -24.69 -3.28 -11.85
N LEU A 621 -23.87 -4.31 -11.63
CA LEU A 621 -24.13 -5.66 -12.16
C LEU A 621 -25.24 -6.38 -11.36
N PRO A 622 -26.13 -7.16 -12.02
CA PRO A 622 -27.19 -7.91 -11.34
C PRO A 622 -26.62 -8.88 -10.29
N ALA A 623 -27.42 -9.17 -9.26
CA ALA A 623 -27.10 -10.27 -8.34
C ALA A 623 -27.23 -11.61 -9.07
N ALA A 624 -26.30 -12.54 -8.84
CA ALA A 624 -26.38 -13.87 -9.45
C ALA A 624 -27.62 -14.62 -8.92
N PRO A 625 -28.28 -15.45 -9.74
CA PRO A 625 -29.39 -16.27 -9.27
C PRO A 625 -28.91 -17.20 -8.14
N GLY A 626 -29.49 -17.05 -6.94
CA GLY A 626 -29.10 -17.76 -5.72
C GLY A 626 -28.52 -16.89 -4.59
N ASP A 627 -28.35 -15.58 -4.81
CA ASP A 627 -27.86 -14.64 -3.77
C ASP A 627 -28.97 -14.30 -2.76
N THR A 628 -29.29 -15.21 -1.84
CA THR A 628 -30.16 -14.91 -0.69
C THR A 628 -29.37 -14.13 0.36
N ARG A 629 -29.19 -12.82 0.16
CA ARG A 629 -28.77 -11.95 1.26
C ARG A 629 -29.88 -11.86 2.30
N PRO A 630 -29.59 -11.94 3.60
CA PRO A 630 -30.53 -11.42 4.59
C PRO A 630 -30.65 -9.92 4.34
N ALA A 631 -31.87 -9.46 4.05
CA ALA A 631 -32.18 -8.03 4.12
C ALA A 631 -31.70 -7.52 5.48
N SER A 632 -30.93 -6.44 5.49
CA SER A 632 -30.60 -5.71 6.72
C SER A 632 -31.88 -5.52 7.51
N GLN A 633 -31.93 -6.02 8.74
CA GLN A 633 -33.08 -5.92 9.62
C GLN A 633 -33.46 -4.44 9.78
N GLY A 634 -34.57 -4.08 9.15
CA GLY A 634 -35.19 -2.76 9.19
C GLY A 634 -36.67 -2.93 8.94
N GLN A 635 -37.38 -3.24 10.03
CA GLN A 635 -38.82 -3.09 10.30
C GLN A 635 -39.87 -3.56 9.28
N ASP A 636 -40.78 -4.39 9.81
CA ASP A 636 -42.04 -4.85 9.24
C ASP A 636 -42.80 -3.79 8.42
N ARG A 637 -42.85 -3.99 7.11
CA ARG A 637 -44.01 -3.60 6.28
C ARG A 637 -44.25 -4.64 5.18
N LYS A 638 -45.38 -5.35 5.30
CA LYS A 638 -46.02 -6.11 4.21
C LYS A 638 -46.21 -5.18 3.01
N LEU A 639 -45.41 -5.33 1.95
CA LEU A 639 -45.68 -4.81 0.60
C LEU A 639 -45.11 -5.76 -0.44
N ALA A 640 -45.82 -5.84 -1.57
CA ALA A 640 -45.70 -6.77 -2.70
C ALA A 640 -44.28 -6.90 -3.30
N PRO A 641 -44.02 -7.91 -4.18
CA PRO A 641 -42.68 -8.14 -4.72
C PRO A 641 -42.21 -6.90 -5.49
N ARG A 642 -41.14 -6.25 -5.00
CA ARG A 642 -40.47 -5.19 -5.75
C ARG A 642 -39.72 -5.83 -6.91
N GLU A 643 -40.07 -5.41 -8.12
CA GLU A 643 -39.25 -5.64 -9.31
C GLU A 643 -37.83 -5.11 -9.05
N GLY A 644 -36.81 -5.89 -9.42
CA GLY A 644 -35.41 -5.54 -9.20
C GLY A 644 -35.00 -4.25 -9.94
N PRO A 645 -33.94 -3.55 -9.50
CA PRO A 645 -33.49 -2.34 -10.18
C PRO A 645 -33.16 -2.63 -11.65
N SER A 646 -33.70 -1.83 -12.57
CA SER A 646 -33.30 -1.87 -13.98
C SER A 646 -31.80 -1.52 -14.09
N ILE A 647 -31.05 -2.37 -14.77
CA ILE A 647 -29.61 -2.15 -15.00
C ILE A 647 -29.49 -1.03 -16.04
N ASP A 648 -28.83 0.07 -15.67
CA ASP A 648 -28.35 1.06 -16.64
C ASP A 648 -27.11 0.49 -17.33
N THR A 649 -27.33 -0.17 -18.47
CA THR A 649 -26.29 -0.86 -19.23
C THR A 649 -25.24 0.11 -19.78
N ASP A 650 -25.64 1.36 -20.08
CA ASP A 650 -24.77 2.38 -20.66
C ASP A 650 -23.79 2.95 -19.62
N ALA A 651 -24.25 3.21 -18.40
CA ALA A 651 -23.38 3.63 -17.31
C ALA A 651 -22.38 2.55 -16.92
N THR A 652 -22.83 1.29 -16.88
CA THR A 652 -21.97 0.14 -16.57
C THR A 652 -20.91 -0.04 -17.67
N ALA A 653 -21.28 0.09 -18.95
CA ALA A 653 -20.37 0.06 -20.10
C ALA A 653 -19.27 1.11 -19.97
N TYR A 654 -19.67 2.35 -19.70
CA TYR A 654 -18.74 3.46 -19.53
C TYR A 654 -17.71 3.17 -18.43
N PHE A 655 -18.14 2.73 -17.24
CA PHE A 655 -17.21 2.54 -16.12
C PHE A 655 -16.14 1.48 -16.40
N PHE A 656 -16.52 0.34 -16.99
CA PHE A 656 -15.56 -0.71 -17.31
C PHE A 656 -14.65 -0.35 -18.50
N GLU A 657 -15.17 0.37 -19.50
CA GLU A 657 -14.36 0.84 -20.62
C GLU A 657 -13.30 1.84 -20.15
N GLU A 658 -13.69 2.80 -19.30
CA GLU A 658 -12.76 3.78 -18.74
C GLU A 658 -11.75 3.14 -17.78
N ALA A 659 -12.18 2.15 -16.99
CA ALA A 659 -11.27 1.36 -16.15
C ALA A 659 -10.26 0.57 -16.99
N THR A 660 -10.65 0.10 -18.18
CA THR A 660 -9.76 -0.59 -19.14
C THR A 660 -8.72 0.39 -19.69
N ARG A 661 -9.13 1.60 -20.10
CA ARG A 661 -8.22 2.66 -20.57
C ARG A 661 -7.19 3.03 -19.51
N LEU A 662 -7.62 3.24 -18.26
CA LEU A 662 -6.70 3.44 -17.14
C LEU A 662 -5.79 2.23 -16.92
N GLY A 663 -6.31 1.01 -17.07
CA GLY A 663 -5.52 -0.21 -16.96
C GLY A 663 -4.38 -0.30 -17.98
N MET A 664 -4.62 0.14 -19.22
CA MET A 664 -3.59 0.23 -20.24
C MET A 664 -2.50 1.22 -19.86
N LEU A 665 -2.88 2.41 -19.37
CA LEU A 665 -1.94 3.44 -18.91
C LEU A 665 -1.14 2.98 -17.68
N ILE A 666 -1.79 2.34 -16.71
CA ILE A 666 -1.14 1.80 -15.51
C ILE A 666 -0.14 0.70 -15.90
N ALA A 667 -0.51 -0.23 -16.78
CA ALA A 667 0.41 -1.25 -17.28
C ALA A 667 1.63 -0.63 -17.99
N ALA A 668 1.41 0.38 -18.83
CA ALA A 668 2.48 1.14 -19.47
C ALA A 668 3.37 1.87 -18.45
N GLY A 669 2.78 2.46 -17.39
CA GLY A 669 3.50 3.11 -16.30
C GLY A 669 4.37 2.14 -15.51
N CYS A 670 3.86 0.94 -15.20
CA CYS A 670 4.62 -0.13 -14.56
C CYS A 670 5.85 -0.55 -15.37
N GLN A 671 5.71 -0.56 -16.70
CA GLN A 671 6.75 -0.99 -17.65
C GLN A 671 7.65 0.16 -18.13
N ALA A 672 7.38 1.39 -17.70
CA ALA A 672 8.08 2.58 -18.16
C ALA A 672 9.59 2.50 -17.85
N SER A 673 10.40 2.66 -18.89
CA SER A 673 11.87 2.68 -18.81
C SER A 673 12.43 3.61 -19.88
N THR A 674 13.67 4.05 -19.72
CA THR A 674 14.39 4.76 -20.79
C THR A 674 15.31 3.80 -21.53
N LEU A 675 15.32 3.87 -22.86
CA LEU A 675 16.09 3.00 -23.75
C LEU A 675 17.59 3.01 -23.38
N GLY A 676 18.07 1.90 -22.80
CA GLY A 676 19.46 1.67 -22.41
C GLY A 676 19.57 0.39 -21.59
N SER A 677 19.99 -0.70 -22.23
CA SER A 677 20.01 -2.11 -21.82
C SER A 677 20.95 -2.49 -20.67
N SER A 678 21.13 -1.63 -19.68
CA SER A 678 21.85 -1.95 -18.44
C SER A 678 20.85 -2.19 -17.31
N ALA A 679 21.08 -3.20 -16.47
CA ALA A 679 20.23 -3.59 -15.33
C ALA A 679 19.82 -2.44 -14.37
N GLU A 680 20.48 -1.28 -14.49
CA GLU A 680 20.29 -0.06 -13.70
C GLU A 680 19.26 0.93 -14.29
N GLY A 681 18.74 0.69 -15.50
CA GLY A 681 17.77 1.56 -16.20
C GLY A 681 16.42 0.93 -16.51
N GLY A 682 16.16 -0.24 -15.91
CA GLY A 682 15.00 -1.08 -16.17
C GLY A 682 13.63 -0.42 -15.86
N PRO A 683 12.54 -1.15 -16.11
CA PRO A 683 11.18 -0.66 -15.88
C PRO A 683 10.95 -0.26 -14.42
N VAL A 684 9.97 0.62 -14.18
CA VAL A 684 9.56 1.04 -12.82
C VAL A 684 9.38 -0.17 -11.91
N TYR A 685 8.60 -1.14 -12.37
CA TYR A 685 8.53 -2.47 -11.81
C TYR A 685 9.16 -3.49 -12.75
N VAL A 686 10.11 -4.25 -12.21
CA VAL A 686 10.79 -5.33 -12.92
C VAL A 686 9.79 -6.37 -13.42
N GLU A 687 10.13 -7.05 -14.50
CA GLU A 687 9.30 -8.16 -14.98
C GLU A 687 9.13 -9.20 -13.87
N GLY A 688 7.88 -9.60 -13.64
CA GLY A 688 7.56 -10.51 -12.55
C GLY A 688 7.37 -9.85 -11.18
N HIS A 689 7.56 -8.54 -11.05
CA HIS A 689 7.22 -7.87 -9.81
C HIS A 689 5.71 -8.02 -9.50
N PRO A 690 5.30 -8.41 -8.27
CA PRO A 690 3.89 -8.69 -7.94
C PRO A 690 2.91 -7.59 -8.35
N ALA A 691 3.26 -6.32 -8.09
CA ALA A 691 2.40 -5.18 -8.44
C ALA A 691 2.16 -5.04 -9.95
N ARG A 692 3.19 -5.30 -10.78
CA ARG A 692 3.07 -5.27 -12.25
C ARG A 692 2.25 -6.45 -12.76
N ALA A 693 2.51 -7.63 -12.22
CA ALA A 693 1.78 -8.85 -12.57
C ALA A 693 0.27 -8.72 -12.29
N ILE A 694 -0.11 -8.13 -11.15
CA ILE A 694 -1.51 -7.86 -10.79
C ILE A 694 -2.14 -6.77 -11.66
N ALA A 695 -1.39 -5.71 -12.01
CA ALA A 695 -1.88 -4.68 -12.93
C ALA A 695 -2.22 -5.29 -14.30
N LEU A 696 -1.36 -6.17 -14.83
CA LEU A 696 -1.61 -6.90 -16.08
C LEU A 696 -2.79 -7.86 -15.94
N ALA A 697 -2.89 -8.62 -14.86
CA ALA A 697 -4.02 -9.51 -14.61
C ALA A 697 -5.35 -8.74 -14.55
N THR A 698 -5.35 -7.57 -13.91
CA THR A 698 -6.52 -6.69 -13.82
C THR A 698 -6.91 -6.17 -15.20
N LEU A 699 -5.96 -5.67 -15.99
CA LEU A 699 -6.19 -5.22 -17.36
C LEU A 699 -6.75 -6.35 -18.25
N GLY A 700 -6.16 -7.54 -18.18
CA GLY A 700 -6.62 -8.70 -18.94
C GLY A 700 -8.06 -9.08 -18.60
N LYS A 701 -8.40 -9.12 -17.31
CA LYS A 701 -9.78 -9.39 -16.84
C LYS A 701 -10.76 -8.29 -17.25
N LEU A 702 -10.37 -7.02 -17.15
CA LEU A 702 -11.19 -5.88 -17.60
C LEU A 702 -11.46 -5.92 -19.10
N SER A 703 -10.47 -6.36 -19.89
CA SER A 703 -10.60 -6.48 -21.34
C SER A 703 -11.61 -7.56 -21.77
N LEU A 704 -11.91 -8.53 -20.89
CA LEU A 704 -12.95 -9.55 -21.12
C LEU A 704 -14.36 -9.06 -20.76
N VAL A 705 -14.51 -7.85 -20.24
CA VAL A 705 -15.82 -7.29 -19.93
C VAL A 705 -16.52 -6.93 -21.25
N GLU A 706 -17.29 -7.88 -21.77
CA GLU A 706 -18.26 -7.63 -22.84
C GLU A 706 -19.52 -7.07 -22.22
N ILE A 707 -19.86 -5.84 -22.60
CA ILE A 707 -21.17 -5.27 -22.29
C ILE A 707 -21.88 -5.24 -23.62
N GLN A 708 -22.85 -6.16 -23.75
CA GLN A 708 -23.75 -6.19 -24.89
C GLN A 708 -24.41 -4.82 -25.00
N GLN A 709 -23.91 -3.99 -25.92
CA GLN A 709 -24.71 -2.91 -26.47
C GLN A 709 -25.77 -3.60 -27.31
N GLN A 710 -26.86 -4.07 -26.70
CA GLN A 710 -28.04 -4.32 -27.51
C GLN A 710 -28.46 -2.97 -28.08
N PRO A 711 -28.61 -2.82 -29.41
CA PRO A 711 -29.36 -1.70 -29.95
C PRO A 711 -30.81 -1.92 -29.52
N VAL A 712 -31.18 -1.41 -28.35
CA VAL A 712 -32.58 -1.40 -27.94
C VAL A 712 -33.24 -0.38 -28.87
N ALA A 713 -34.01 -0.89 -29.83
CA ALA A 713 -34.97 -0.07 -30.57
C ALA A 713 -35.72 0.78 -29.54
N ALA A 714 -35.81 2.08 -29.80
CA ALA A 714 -36.46 3.06 -28.93
C ALA A 714 -37.86 2.58 -28.52
N SER A 715 -37.94 1.90 -27.38
CA SER A 715 -39.20 1.54 -26.76
C SER A 715 -39.54 2.65 -25.78
N SER A 716 -40.62 3.35 -26.10
CA SER A 716 -41.26 4.38 -25.30
C SER A 716 -41.75 3.77 -23.97
N ALA A 717 -40.86 3.65 -22.98
CA ALA A 717 -41.25 3.39 -21.60
C ALA A 717 -41.25 4.73 -20.84
N GLN A 718 -42.41 5.10 -20.31
CA GLN A 718 -42.59 6.28 -19.45
C GLN A 718 -41.72 6.16 -18.19
N PRO A 719 -41.14 7.27 -17.67
CA PRO A 719 -40.28 7.22 -16.50
C PRO A 719 -41.09 6.94 -15.24
N SER A 720 -40.82 5.81 -14.58
CA SER A 720 -41.27 5.56 -13.21
C SER A 720 -40.48 6.44 -12.23
N SER A 721 -41.21 7.07 -11.29
CA SER A 721 -40.74 8.05 -10.32
C SER A 721 -39.84 7.47 -9.22
N THR A 722 -38.61 7.09 -9.59
CA THR A 722 -37.56 6.75 -8.62
C THR A 722 -36.37 7.71 -8.79
N SER A 723 -35.86 8.21 -7.66
CA SER A 723 -34.72 9.11 -7.62
C SER A 723 -33.50 8.44 -8.26
N PRO A 724 -32.77 9.09 -9.17
CA PRO A 724 -31.59 8.48 -9.79
C PRO A 724 -30.53 8.17 -8.73
N SER A 725 -29.92 6.99 -8.81
CA SER A 725 -28.79 6.59 -7.97
C SER A 725 -27.61 7.57 -8.15
N ALA A 726 -26.66 7.59 -7.21
CA ALA A 726 -25.47 8.43 -7.33
C ALA A 726 -24.68 8.13 -8.63
N ALA A 727 -24.60 6.85 -9.02
CA ALA A 727 -24.02 6.43 -10.30
C ALA A 727 -24.81 6.93 -11.52
N GLN A 728 -26.15 6.98 -11.43
CA GLN A 728 -27.01 7.51 -12.50
C GLN A 728 -26.89 9.03 -12.62
N ARG A 729 -26.72 9.76 -11.51
CA ARG A 729 -26.48 11.22 -11.54
C ARG A 729 -25.15 11.58 -12.21
N LEU A 730 -24.14 10.71 -12.11
CA LEU A 730 -22.88 10.87 -12.85
C LEU A 730 -23.07 10.71 -14.36
N VAL A 731 -23.96 9.81 -14.80
CA VAL A 731 -24.10 9.37 -16.21
C VAL A 731 -25.38 9.87 -16.90
N SER A 732 -26.17 10.74 -16.26
CA SER A 732 -27.46 11.25 -16.78
C SER A 732 -27.39 11.94 -18.15
N ARG A 733 -26.18 12.15 -18.70
CA ARG A 733 -25.91 12.49 -20.10
C ARG A 733 -24.63 11.76 -20.57
N PRO A 734 -24.73 10.57 -21.19
CA PRO A 734 -23.56 9.79 -21.66
C PRO A 734 -22.68 10.57 -22.66
N SER A 735 -23.28 11.50 -23.40
CA SER A 735 -22.61 12.38 -24.36
C SER A 735 -21.85 13.56 -23.75
N SER A 736 -21.83 13.73 -22.42
CA SER A 736 -21.17 14.86 -21.75
C SER A 736 -20.08 14.51 -20.73
N ILE A 737 -19.71 13.23 -20.54
CA ILE A 737 -18.53 12.89 -19.73
C ILE A 737 -17.35 12.65 -20.68
N PRO A 738 -16.35 13.54 -20.72
CA PRO A 738 -15.17 13.34 -21.55
C PRO A 738 -14.39 12.12 -21.07
N SER A 739 -13.94 11.27 -21.98
CA SER A 739 -12.93 10.25 -21.65
C SER A 739 -11.67 10.94 -21.11
N ILE A 740 -10.95 10.24 -20.21
CA ILE A 740 -9.62 10.60 -19.73
C ILE A 740 -8.60 10.78 -20.87
N LEU A 741 -8.89 10.24 -22.06
CA LEU A 741 -8.10 10.42 -23.26
C LEU A 741 -8.87 11.28 -24.27
N ARG A 742 -8.22 12.31 -24.82
CA ARG A 742 -8.80 13.12 -25.92
C ARG A 742 -9.10 12.28 -27.16
N GLN A 743 -8.30 11.24 -27.40
CA GLN A 743 -8.49 10.26 -28.47
C GLN A 743 -8.35 8.87 -27.86
N PRO A 744 -9.45 8.30 -27.32
CA PRO A 744 -9.39 7.00 -26.70
C PRO A 744 -9.08 5.94 -27.76
N PRO A 745 -8.09 5.04 -27.54
CA PRO A 745 -7.91 3.90 -28.42
C PRO A 745 -9.14 3.01 -28.29
N VAL A 746 -9.84 2.79 -29.40
CA VAL A 746 -10.90 1.79 -29.47
C VAL A 746 -10.23 0.45 -29.71
N ILE A 747 -10.37 -0.49 -28.78
CA ILE A 747 -9.99 -1.88 -29.03
C ILE A 747 -11.11 -2.48 -29.87
N PRO A 748 -10.87 -2.82 -31.15
CA PRO A 748 -11.87 -3.46 -31.99
C PRO A 748 -12.44 -4.69 -31.29
N THR A 749 -13.76 -4.90 -31.38
CA THR A 749 -14.44 -6.00 -30.67
C THR A 749 -13.84 -7.37 -31.04
N ASP A 750 -13.49 -7.56 -32.30
CA ASP A 750 -12.80 -8.73 -32.85
C ASP A 750 -11.36 -8.90 -32.33
N ALA A 751 -10.67 -7.80 -32.02
CA ALA A 751 -9.31 -7.82 -31.46
C ALA A 751 -9.27 -7.89 -29.92
N ARG A 752 -10.39 -7.65 -29.25
CA ARG A 752 -10.47 -7.54 -27.78
C ARG A 752 -10.13 -8.85 -27.08
N LEU A 753 -10.66 -9.98 -27.56
CA LEU A 753 -10.35 -11.31 -27.00
C LEU A 753 -8.87 -11.66 -27.20
N ALA A 754 -8.30 -11.35 -28.37
CA ALA A 754 -6.89 -11.57 -28.66
C ALA A 754 -5.99 -10.72 -27.74
N PHE A 755 -6.33 -9.44 -27.56
CA PHE A 755 -5.65 -8.55 -26.62
C PHE A 755 -5.73 -9.06 -25.18
N ALA A 756 -6.93 -9.42 -24.72
CA ALA A 756 -7.15 -9.97 -23.38
C ALA A 756 -6.34 -11.24 -23.15
N LYS A 757 -6.34 -12.18 -24.11
CA LYS A 757 -5.53 -13.40 -24.07
C LYS A 757 -4.04 -13.08 -23.95
N GLN A 758 -3.53 -12.18 -24.79
CA GLN A 758 -2.12 -11.79 -24.77
C GLN A 758 -1.71 -11.21 -23.42
N VAL A 759 -2.51 -10.29 -22.87
CA VAL A 759 -2.25 -9.65 -21.57
C VAL A 759 -2.34 -10.67 -20.44
N LEU A 760 -3.32 -11.57 -20.44
CA LEU A 760 -3.47 -12.61 -19.41
C LEU A 760 -2.34 -13.64 -19.44
N VAL A 761 -1.87 -14.05 -20.62
CA VAL A 761 -0.68 -14.92 -20.76
C VAL A 761 0.56 -14.24 -20.19
N GLN A 762 0.75 -12.94 -20.49
CA GLN A 762 1.84 -12.17 -19.90
C GLN A 762 1.69 -12.07 -18.38
N ALA A 763 0.49 -11.78 -17.89
CA ALA A 763 0.19 -11.70 -16.47
C ALA A 763 0.50 -13.01 -15.75
N LEU A 764 0.10 -14.16 -16.31
CA LEU A 764 0.37 -15.48 -15.74
C LEU A 764 1.88 -15.73 -15.60
N ARG A 765 2.65 -15.48 -16.68
CA ARG A 765 4.11 -15.61 -16.65
C ARG A 765 4.76 -14.73 -15.59
N GLU A 766 4.28 -13.50 -15.43
CA GLU A 766 4.79 -12.59 -14.41
C GLU A 766 4.33 -12.96 -12.98
N LEU A 767 3.14 -13.52 -12.81
CA LEU A 767 2.65 -14.05 -11.53
C LEU A 767 3.46 -15.27 -11.09
N GLU A 768 3.81 -16.16 -12.01
CA GLU A 768 4.72 -17.28 -11.74
C GLU A 768 6.12 -16.82 -11.32
N ILE A 769 6.57 -15.63 -11.74
CA ILE A 769 7.81 -15.04 -11.23
C ILE A 769 7.56 -14.41 -9.85
N GLY A 770 6.56 -13.54 -9.71
CA GLY A 770 6.38 -12.74 -8.50
C GLY A 770 5.84 -13.51 -7.29
N PHE A 771 5.04 -14.53 -7.54
CA PHE A 771 4.40 -15.36 -6.51
C PHE A 771 4.98 -16.78 -6.42
N GLY A 772 5.86 -17.14 -7.35
CA GLY A 772 6.59 -18.39 -7.40
C GLY A 772 6.12 -19.32 -8.51
N ARG A 773 7.08 -20.00 -9.17
CA ARG A 773 6.78 -20.91 -10.29
C ARG A 773 6.16 -22.21 -9.81
N ARG A 774 6.73 -22.78 -8.73
CA ARG A 774 6.33 -24.11 -8.20
C ARG A 774 4.91 -24.14 -7.64
N ASN A 775 4.33 -22.98 -7.34
CA ASN A 775 2.95 -22.83 -6.85
C ASN A 775 2.05 -22.13 -7.88
N GLU A 776 2.42 -22.14 -9.17
CA GLU A 776 1.63 -21.61 -10.28
C GLU A 776 1.20 -20.14 -10.10
N GLY A 777 2.08 -19.31 -9.54
CA GLY A 777 1.78 -17.90 -9.25
C GLY A 777 0.77 -17.69 -8.10
N GLY A 778 0.55 -18.71 -7.26
CA GLY A 778 -0.39 -18.65 -6.15
C GLY A 778 -1.85 -18.56 -6.59
N GLU A 779 -2.69 -17.98 -5.74
CA GLU A 779 -4.12 -17.84 -6.02
C GLU A 779 -4.40 -16.87 -7.17
N ALA A 780 -3.63 -15.80 -7.27
CA ALA A 780 -3.72 -14.86 -8.40
C ALA A 780 -3.38 -15.56 -9.72
N GLY A 781 -2.28 -16.33 -9.76
CA GLY A 781 -1.88 -17.10 -10.94
C GLY A 781 -2.92 -18.14 -11.34
N ARG A 782 -3.40 -18.95 -10.39
CA ARG A 782 -4.50 -19.91 -10.62
C ARG A 782 -5.80 -19.24 -11.06
N SER A 783 -6.12 -18.05 -10.55
CA SER A 783 -7.27 -17.27 -11.01
C SER A 783 -7.12 -16.89 -12.49
N VAL A 784 -5.96 -16.37 -12.89
CA VAL A 784 -5.68 -16.01 -14.29
C VAL A 784 -5.69 -17.23 -15.20
N LYS A 785 -5.09 -18.35 -14.77
CA LYS A 785 -5.09 -19.61 -15.49
C LYS A 785 -6.50 -20.14 -15.77
N ARG A 786 -7.38 -20.12 -14.76
CA ARG A 786 -8.80 -20.47 -14.94
C ARG A 786 -9.49 -19.56 -15.97
N THR A 787 -9.26 -18.25 -15.90
CA THR A 787 -9.81 -17.30 -16.87
C THR A 787 -9.31 -17.57 -18.29
N LEU A 788 -8.04 -17.95 -18.47
CA LEU A 788 -7.50 -18.35 -19.77
C LEU A 788 -8.13 -19.64 -20.29
N GLU A 789 -8.29 -20.65 -19.44
CA GLU A 789 -8.94 -21.92 -19.80
C GLU A 789 -10.41 -21.71 -20.19
N GLU A 790 -11.13 -20.81 -19.52
CA GLU A 790 -12.48 -20.38 -19.88
C GLU A 790 -12.51 -19.71 -21.27
N LEU A 791 -11.64 -18.73 -21.48
CA LEU A 791 -11.52 -18.01 -22.75
C LEU A 791 -11.22 -18.94 -23.93
N GLU A 792 -10.34 -19.93 -23.74
CA GLU A 792 -10.00 -20.92 -24.77
C GLU A 792 -11.16 -21.87 -25.08
N ARG A 793 -11.92 -22.28 -24.05
CA ARG A 793 -13.14 -23.07 -24.25
C ARG A 793 -14.20 -22.30 -25.04
N GLU A 794 -14.45 -21.05 -24.68
CA GLU A 794 -15.42 -20.19 -25.37
C GLU A 794 -15.01 -19.93 -26.82
N SER A 795 -13.73 -19.62 -27.07
CA SER A 795 -13.20 -19.41 -28.42
C SER A 795 -13.28 -20.68 -29.29
N ALA A 796 -13.06 -21.86 -28.71
CA ALA A 796 -13.20 -23.13 -29.41
C ALA A 796 -14.65 -23.41 -29.82
N ILE A 797 -15.62 -23.13 -28.95
CA ILE A 797 -17.05 -23.26 -29.25
C ILE A 797 -17.44 -22.33 -30.41
N VAL A 798 -17.03 -21.06 -30.37
CA VAL A 798 -17.30 -20.11 -31.46
C VAL A 798 -16.66 -20.58 -32.77
N THR A 799 -15.42 -21.07 -32.73
CA THR A 799 -14.72 -21.57 -33.92
C THR A 799 -15.40 -22.82 -34.49
N GLN A 800 -15.90 -23.71 -33.64
CA GLN A 800 -16.63 -24.90 -34.05
C GLN A 800 -18.00 -24.54 -34.64
N ALA A 801 -18.74 -23.63 -34.01
CA ALA A 801 -20.01 -23.11 -34.53
C ALA A 801 -19.83 -22.43 -35.91
N LEU A 802 -18.75 -21.68 -36.12
CA LEU A 802 -18.41 -21.10 -37.42
C LEU A 802 -18.05 -22.14 -38.50
N ARG A 803 -17.52 -23.30 -38.10
CA ARG A 803 -17.20 -24.40 -39.02
C ARG A 803 -18.42 -25.25 -39.37
N GLU A 804 -19.34 -25.42 -38.42
CA GLU A 804 -20.56 -26.22 -38.58
C GLU A 804 -21.72 -25.41 -39.21
N GLY A 805 -21.75 -24.08 -38.98
CA GLY A 805 -22.75 -23.16 -39.52
C GLY A 805 -22.27 -22.44 -40.78
N GLY A 806 -22.48 -23.03 -41.95
CA GLY A 806 -22.28 -22.35 -43.23
C GLY A 806 -23.16 -21.10 -43.35
N GLN A 807 -22.53 -19.92 -43.34
CA GLN A 807 -22.99 -18.60 -43.83
C GLN A 807 -24.43 -18.09 -43.54
N GLY A 808 -25.22 -18.71 -42.65
CA GLY A 808 -26.65 -18.39 -42.55
C GLY A 808 -27.22 -17.99 -41.20
N SER A 809 -26.58 -18.30 -40.06
CA SER A 809 -27.31 -18.15 -38.78
C SER A 809 -26.41 -18.01 -37.55
N ILE A 810 -25.59 -16.96 -37.46
CA ILE A 810 -24.91 -16.62 -36.21
C ILE A 810 -24.82 -15.09 -36.09
N ALA A 811 -25.87 -14.48 -35.56
CA ALA A 811 -25.88 -13.07 -35.15
C ALA A 811 -26.50 -12.87 -33.74
N ALA A 812 -26.48 -13.91 -32.91
CA ALA A 812 -27.02 -13.90 -31.55
C ALA A 812 -25.93 -14.25 -30.53
#